data_AF-A0A7K5MNL1-F1
#
_entry.id   AF-A0A7K5MNL1-F1
#
_cell.length_a   1.000
_cell.length_b   1.000
_cell.length_c   1.000
_cell.angle_alpha   90.00
_cell.angle_beta   90.00
_cell.angle_gamma   90.00
#
_symmetry.space_group_name_H-M   'P 1'
#
loop_
_entity.id
_entity.type
_entity.pdbx_description
1 polymer ?
#
loop_
_entity_poly.entity_id
_entity_poly.type
_entity_poly.pdbx_seq_one_letter_code
_entity_poly.pdbx_strand_id
1 'polypeptide(L)'
;PQVRLQSRDFGQHLSQVDDLLQIHALVEGDVAAQAERVRSVGAAAERFLGEGGGYRPCPPEQLRARVAALERRYRGLSALSAQRRLRLERSRRLWKFLWDAGEEEAWMREQERLLRCPELGRDLPGALRMLSQLEAIRGALGGRAGPLQQLLERGRELLAQGAPDGAAGSVEAAPGSVESTPGSVESAAGSTGSAKPAESAAGSAARSAGPPESKNASLESPPASTEGPPASSTRASERPDGSAEPSGGPPRLAELERRHRELQERAELRRLELRDALGLFAARSEADACALWVAEREQWLLSMEIPERIEDLEVVQQRFETLEPELAALAARVASVGRVTEELRGPGDRNRESARDTWEQLRDRWERFRALAERKKLALTAALNIHNFRLECHETRGWMREKTAAIEATRALGRDLAGITALQGKLSGMGRDLDAIQGKLRELRAEGEKLQGEQPERAPELREELAGLEAEWDALRRGHRSREESLGQARRLQGFLRDLAALQAWLSRTRAAAGSEDVPASLAEAEGSLRQHESLRTEISHYGADYRSARAAGREVTRGQTDAQSLSLLQRLEALDADWEELGRVWEKRQRLLAQAVAFHVFLRDAKQVEGTLGKQEHTLAHTEMPSTVPGAEAAVRRLEEFLAALDTGTERVRALTDTGRKLLDEGGVHAEKVRETVESVESRHQKIRESAQELLGRLRDNWELQKFLQDGQEVRR
;
A
#
# COMPACT_ATOMS: atom_id res chain seq x y z
N PRO A 1 -19.50 -114.41 18.78
CA PRO A 1 -19.43 -113.34 17.76
C PRO A 1 -20.70 -112.48 17.64
N GLN A 2 -21.86 -113.01 17.19
CA GLN A 2 -23.07 -112.19 16.88
C GLN A 2 -23.50 -111.23 17.99
N VAL A 3 -23.55 -111.68 19.25
CA VAL A 3 -23.93 -110.85 20.41
C VAL A 3 -23.01 -109.63 20.59
N ARG A 4 -21.68 -109.76 20.37
CA ARG A 4 -20.74 -108.63 20.45
C ARG A 4 -20.91 -107.64 19.30
N LEU A 5 -21.22 -108.13 18.10
CA LEU A 5 -21.46 -107.29 16.91
C LEU A 5 -22.76 -106.48 17.01
N GLN A 6 -23.75 -106.98 17.76
CA GLN A 6 -25.04 -106.32 18.00
C GLN A 6 -25.07 -105.45 19.27
N SER A 7 -23.91 -105.22 19.92
CA SER A 7 -23.84 -104.36 21.11
C SER A 7 -24.35 -102.94 20.82
N ARG A 8 -25.04 -102.36 21.81
CA ARG A 8 -25.53 -100.97 21.82
C ARG A 8 -24.66 -100.03 22.68
N ASP A 9 -23.58 -100.52 23.27
CA ASP A 9 -22.60 -99.66 23.93
C ASP A 9 -21.75 -98.97 22.87
N PHE A 10 -21.71 -97.63 22.84
CA PHE A 10 -20.91 -96.85 21.88
C PHE A 10 -19.87 -95.96 22.57
N GLY A 11 -19.63 -96.15 23.87
CA GLY A 11 -18.75 -95.34 24.70
C GLY A 11 -19.34 -93.99 25.11
N GLN A 12 -19.00 -93.57 26.33
CA GLN A 12 -19.49 -92.36 27.02
C GLN A 12 -18.46 -91.22 27.03
N HIS A 13 -17.29 -91.41 26.44
CA HIS A 13 -16.26 -90.39 26.22
C HIS A 13 -15.23 -90.90 25.18
N LEU A 14 -14.44 -89.99 24.59
CA LEU A 14 -13.57 -90.28 23.44
C LEU A 14 -12.66 -91.51 23.65
N SER A 15 -11.96 -91.60 24.79
CA SER A 15 -11.08 -92.74 25.10
C SER A 15 -11.81 -94.07 25.15
N GLN A 16 -13.00 -94.14 25.77
CA GLN A 16 -13.80 -95.36 25.81
C GLN A 16 -14.28 -95.78 24.41
N VAL A 17 -14.53 -94.84 23.50
CA VAL A 17 -14.85 -95.20 22.11
C VAL A 17 -13.63 -95.76 21.38
N ASP A 18 -12.44 -95.20 21.63
CA ASP A 18 -11.19 -95.71 21.06
C ASP A 18 -10.84 -97.10 21.58
N ASP A 19 -11.05 -97.37 22.88
CA ASP A 19 -10.96 -98.70 23.47
C ASP A 19 -11.96 -99.67 22.80
N LEU A 20 -13.22 -99.26 22.64
CA LEU A 20 -14.25 -100.07 21.98
C LEU A 20 -13.95 -100.32 20.49
N LEU A 21 -13.30 -99.38 19.79
CA LEU A 21 -12.83 -99.55 18.42
C LEU A 21 -11.64 -100.51 18.34
N GLN A 22 -10.71 -100.46 19.31
CA GLN A 22 -9.59 -101.39 19.39
C GLN A 22 -10.07 -102.81 19.71
N ILE A 23 -11.00 -102.97 20.66
CA ILE A 23 -11.68 -104.25 20.96
C ILE A 23 -12.46 -104.75 19.73
N HIS A 24 -13.14 -103.85 19.00
CA HIS A 24 -13.86 -104.23 17.79
C HIS A 24 -12.93 -104.65 16.65
N ALA A 25 -11.76 -104.03 16.50
CA ALA A 25 -10.75 -104.42 15.50
C ALA A 25 -10.25 -105.86 15.72
N LEU A 26 -10.14 -106.32 16.97
CA LEU A 26 -9.85 -107.73 17.28
C LEU A 26 -10.99 -108.65 16.81
N VAL A 27 -12.25 -108.25 17.01
CA VAL A 27 -13.43 -108.99 16.51
C VAL A 27 -13.51 -108.99 14.99
N GLU A 28 -13.10 -107.90 14.32
CA GLU A 28 -12.97 -107.84 12.86
C GLU A 28 -11.89 -108.81 12.36
N GLY A 29 -10.75 -108.89 13.06
CA GLY A 29 -9.70 -109.89 12.82
C GLY A 29 -10.21 -111.34 12.97
N ASP A 30 -10.95 -111.65 14.04
CA ASP A 30 -11.58 -112.97 14.26
C ASP A 30 -12.55 -113.35 13.14
N VAL A 31 -13.37 -112.39 12.68
CA VAL A 31 -14.30 -112.58 11.56
C VAL A 31 -13.52 -112.80 10.26
N ALA A 32 -12.53 -111.95 9.95
CA ALA A 32 -11.68 -112.09 8.76
C ALA A 32 -10.90 -113.41 8.74
N ALA A 33 -10.43 -113.92 9.88
CA ALA A 33 -9.79 -115.22 10.00
C ALA A 33 -10.74 -116.40 9.68
N GLN A 34 -12.06 -116.23 9.82
CA GLN A 34 -13.02 -117.23 9.32
C GLN A 34 -13.13 -117.23 7.79
N ALA A 35 -12.70 -116.18 7.08
CA ALA A 35 -12.81 -116.11 5.63
C ALA A 35 -12.06 -117.25 4.94
N GLU A 36 -10.83 -117.57 5.37
CA GLU A 36 -10.09 -118.71 4.83
C GLU A 36 -10.70 -120.06 5.20
N ARG A 37 -11.34 -120.16 6.37
CA ARG A 37 -12.06 -121.39 6.76
C ARG A 37 -13.31 -121.59 5.91
N VAL A 38 -14.05 -120.51 5.61
CA VAL A 38 -15.21 -120.56 4.71
C VAL A 38 -14.77 -120.84 3.26
N ARG A 39 -13.69 -120.21 2.77
CA ARG A 39 -13.10 -120.49 1.46
C ARG A 39 -12.62 -121.93 1.32
N SER A 40 -11.85 -122.44 2.29
CA SER A 40 -11.33 -123.81 2.26
C SER A 40 -12.44 -124.86 2.41
N VAL A 41 -13.48 -124.62 3.22
CA VAL A 41 -14.67 -125.48 3.25
C VAL A 41 -15.45 -125.43 1.93
N GLY A 42 -15.56 -124.27 1.28
CA GLY A 42 -16.13 -124.14 -0.06
C GLY A 42 -15.31 -124.91 -1.11
N ALA A 43 -14.01 -124.67 -1.20
CA ALA A 43 -13.11 -125.35 -2.13
C ALA A 43 -12.99 -126.87 -1.87
N ALA A 44 -13.10 -127.31 -0.62
CA ALA A 44 -13.20 -128.72 -0.27
C ALA A 44 -14.55 -129.33 -0.69
N ALA A 45 -15.65 -128.58 -0.61
CA ALA A 45 -16.95 -129.01 -1.10
C ALA A 45 -16.99 -129.13 -2.64
N GLU A 46 -16.33 -128.22 -3.37
CA GLU A 46 -16.22 -128.29 -4.85
C GLU A 46 -15.59 -129.60 -5.34
N ARG A 47 -14.66 -130.20 -4.58
CA ARG A 47 -14.08 -131.52 -4.90
C ARG A 47 -15.12 -132.65 -4.96
N PHE A 48 -16.25 -132.50 -4.26
CA PHE A 48 -17.38 -133.45 -4.28
C PHE A 48 -18.49 -133.05 -5.26
N LEU A 49 -18.37 -131.89 -5.93
CA LEU A 49 -19.33 -131.38 -6.92
C LEU A 49 -18.90 -131.61 -8.38
N GLY A 50 -17.64 -131.98 -8.63
CA GLY A 50 -17.12 -132.33 -9.96
C GLY A 50 -17.67 -133.64 -10.54
N GLU A 51 -17.53 -133.80 -11.86
CA GLU A 51 -18.11 -134.92 -12.64
C GLU A 51 -17.21 -136.18 -12.72
N GLY A 52 -16.00 -136.14 -12.16
CA GLY A 52 -15.13 -137.33 -12.02
C GLY A 52 -15.66 -138.32 -10.98
N GLY A 53 -15.70 -139.61 -11.33
CA GLY A 53 -16.33 -140.69 -10.54
C GLY A 53 -15.63 -141.05 -9.23
N GLY A 54 -15.70 -140.16 -8.24
CA GLY A 54 -15.26 -140.38 -6.85
C GLY A 54 -16.41 -140.47 -5.84
N TYR A 55 -16.08 -140.86 -4.60
CA TYR A 55 -17.02 -141.00 -3.47
C TYR A 55 -17.79 -139.69 -3.19
N ARG A 56 -19.14 -139.77 -3.11
CA ARG A 56 -20.03 -138.64 -2.81
C ARG A 56 -20.76 -138.87 -1.47
N PRO A 57 -20.50 -138.08 -0.41
CA PRO A 57 -21.14 -138.25 0.90
C PRO A 57 -22.63 -137.87 0.97
N CYS A 58 -23.11 -136.99 0.08
CA CYS A 58 -24.48 -136.48 0.07
C CYS A 58 -24.88 -135.90 -1.30
N PRO A 59 -26.16 -135.61 -1.57
CA PRO A 59 -26.61 -135.02 -2.83
C PRO A 59 -25.98 -133.63 -3.09
N PRO A 60 -25.59 -133.32 -4.35
CA PRO A 60 -24.86 -132.09 -4.67
C PRO A 60 -25.65 -130.81 -4.36
N GLU A 61 -26.98 -130.83 -4.49
CA GLU A 61 -27.83 -129.69 -4.13
C GLU A 61 -27.84 -129.39 -2.62
N GLN A 62 -27.84 -130.43 -1.77
CA GLN A 62 -27.77 -130.26 -0.32
C GLN A 62 -26.40 -129.73 0.11
N LEU A 63 -25.32 -130.18 -0.54
CA LEU A 63 -23.97 -129.67 -0.29
C LEU A 63 -23.85 -128.20 -0.70
N ARG A 64 -24.29 -127.84 -1.92
CA ARG A 64 -24.37 -126.45 -2.41
C ARG A 64 -25.21 -125.57 -1.48
N ALA A 65 -26.37 -126.04 -1.03
CA ALA A 65 -27.24 -125.31 -0.10
C ALA A 65 -26.56 -125.04 1.25
N ARG A 66 -25.79 -125.99 1.79
CA ARG A 66 -25.02 -125.83 3.03
C ARG A 66 -23.85 -124.87 2.88
N VAL A 67 -23.10 -124.92 1.78
CA VAL A 67 -22.03 -123.94 1.48
C VAL A 67 -22.63 -122.54 1.31
N ALA A 68 -23.67 -122.39 0.50
CA ALA A 68 -24.37 -121.11 0.33
C ALA A 68 -25.02 -120.59 1.63
N ALA A 69 -25.41 -121.45 2.57
CA ALA A 69 -25.86 -121.04 3.90
C ALA A 69 -24.69 -120.56 4.80
N LEU A 70 -23.54 -121.23 4.73
CA LEU A 70 -22.32 -120.82 5.43
C LEU A 70 -21.81 -119.47 4.91
N GLU A 71 -21.73 -119.29 3.59
CA GLU A 71 -21.37 -118.02 2.97
C GLU A 71 -22.33 -116.89 3.32
N ARG A 72 -23.66 -117.14 3.30
CA ARG A 72 -24.64 -116.14 3.71
C ARG A 72 -24.48 -115.74 5.18
N ARG A 73 -24.20 -116.71 6.08
CA ARG A 73 -23.91 -116.43 7.50
C ARG A 73 -22.61 -115.65 7.67
N TYR A 74 -21.57 -115.97 6.90
CA TYR A 74 -20.31 -115.22 6.89
C TYR A 74 -20.51 -113.78 6.37
N ARG A 75 -21.14 -113.60 5.20
CA ARG A 75 -21.50 -112.27 4.65
C ARG A 75 -22.33 -111.46 5.64
N GLY A 76 -23.29 -112.08 6.33
CA GLY A 76 -24.07 -111.43 7.39
C GLY A 76 -23.25 -111.02 8.62
N LEU A 77 -22.28 -111.83 9.04
CA LEU A 77 -21.32 -111.47 10.10
C LEU A 77 -20.42 -110.30 9.68
N SER A 78 -19.88 -110.32 8.46
CA SER A 78 -19.07 -109.22 7.92
C SER A 78 -19.88 -107.92 7.81
N ALA A 79 -21.14 -107.99 7.36
CA ALA A 79 -22.04 -106.84 7.28
C ALA A 79 -22.35 -106.25 8.66
N LEU A 80 -22.66 -107.10 9.66
CA LEU A 80 -22.86 -106.65 11.05
C LEU A 80 -21.58 -106.05 11.66
N SER A 81 -20.41 -106.59 11.32
CA SER A 81 -19.12 -106.04 11.76
C SER A 81 -18.87 -104.65 11.17
N ALA A 82 -19.00 -104.49 9.84
CA ALA A 82 -18.87 -103.19 9.18
C ALA A 82 -19.90 -102.16 9.69
N GLN A 83 -21.13 -102.59 9.97
CA GLN A 83 -22.16 -101.71 10.54
C GLN A 83 -21.81 -101.27 11.98
N ARG A 84 -21.26 -102.17 12.79
CA ARG A 84 -20.81 -101.88 14.16
C ARG A 84 -19.59 -100.95 14.16
N ARG A 85 -18.62 -101.19 13.27
CA ARG A 85 -17.48 -100.31 13.00
C ARG A 85 -17.93 -98.90 12.64
N LEU A 86 -18.81 -98.76 11.65
CA LEU A 86 -19.35 -97.47 11.21
C LEU A 86 -20.06 -96.71 12.35
N ARG A 87 -20.82 -97.40 13.22
CA ARG A 87 -21.47 -96.77 14.38
C ARG A 87 -20.46 -96.33 15.45
N LEU A 88 -19.44 -97.13 15.74
CA LEU A 88 -18.36 -96.74 16.67
C LEU A 88 -17.52 -95.58 16.11
N GLU A 89 -17.21 -95.56 14.82
CA GLU A 89 -16.51 -94.44 14.19
C GLU A 89 -17.35 -93.15 14.19
N ARG A 90 -18.68 -93.25 14.00
CA ARG A 90 -19.59 -92.10 14.21
C ARG A 90 -19.54 -91.60 15.65
N SER A 91 -19.56 -92.50 16.64
CA SER A 91 -19.41 -92.14 18.06
C SER A 91 -18.07 -91.45 18.33
N ARG A 92 -16.95 -91.97 17.79
CA ARG A 92 -15.62 -91.36 17.94
C ARG A 92 -15.56 -89.96 17.34
N ARG A 93 -16.13 -89.75 16.15
CA ARG A 93 -16.18 -88.43 15.51
C ARG A 93 -17.02 -87.44 16.34
N LEU A 94 -18.15 -87.88 16.89
CA LEU A 94 -18.99 -87.08 17.79
C LEU A 94 -18.23 -86.69 19.07
N TRP A 95 -17.62 -87.65 19.76
CA TRP A 95 -16.86 -87.38 20.99
C TRP A 95 -15.62 -86.52 20.75
N LYS A 96 -14.92 -86.69 19.61
CA LYS A 96 -13.81 -85.81 19.23
C LYS A 96 -14.30 -84.38 18.96
N PHE A 97 -15.41 -84.22 18.25
CA PHE A 97 -16.05 -82.91 18.06
C PHE A 97 -16.47 -82.26 19.40
N LEU A 98 -17.08 -83.01 20.32
CA LEU A 98 -17.51 -82.50 21.62
C LEU A 98 -16.32 -82.06 22.50
N TRP A 99 -15.19 -82.77 22.41
CA TRP A 99 -13.93 -82.36 23.04
C TRP A 99 -13.38 -81.07 22.42
N ASP A 100 -13.21 -81.04 21.10
CA ASP A 100 -12.65 -79.88 20.39
C ASP A 100 -13.52 -78.62 20.57
N ALA A 101 -14.85 -78.78 20.66
CA ALA A 101 -15.79 -77.72 21.03
C ALA A 101 -15.64 -77.27 22.49
N GLY A 102 -15.35 -78.17 23.43
CA GLY A 102 -15.08 -77.83 24.83
C GLY A 102 -13.82 -76.97 24.98
N GLU A 103 -12.76 -77.32 24.27
CA GLU A 103 -11.49 -76.56 24.23
C GLU A 103 -11.69 -75.15 23.67
N GLU A 104 -12.39 -74.99 22.54
CA GLU A 104 -12.69 -73.68 21.97
C GLU A 104 -13.62 -72.84 22.88
N GLU A 105 -14.60 -73.45 23.54
CA GLU A 105 -15.40 -72.73 24.54
C GLU A 105 -14.56 -72.28 25.76
N ALA A 106 -13.65 -73.12 26.25
CA ALA A 106 -12.78 -72.78 27.38
C ALA A 106 -11.80 -71.65 27.01
N TRP A 107 -11.20 -71.73 25.82
CA TRP A 107 -10.35 -70.68 25.28
C TRP A 107 -11.10 -69.35 25.09
N MET A 108 -12.33 -69.39 24.56
CA MET A 108 -13.16 -68.19 24.42
C MET A 108 -13.55 -67.57 25.78
N ARG A 109 -13.87 -68.37 26.81
CA ARG A 109 -14.10 -67.85 28.17
C ARG A 109 -12.86 -67.15 28.73
N GLU A 110 -11.67 -67.63 28.42
CA GLU A 110 -10.42 -66.96 28.82
C GLU A 110 -10.22 -65.63 28.08
N GLN A 111 -10.46 -65.57 26.76
CA GLN A 111 -10.40 -64.30 26.03
C GLN A 111 -11.45 -63.30 26.53
N GLU A 112 -12.64 -63.76 26.89
CA GLU A 112 -13.68 -62.94 27.50
C GLU A 112 -13.20 -62.33 28.82
N ARG A 113 -12.54 -63.14 29.68
CA ARG A 113 -11.95 -62.67 30.95
C ARG A 113 -10.93 -61.56 30.74
N LEU A 114 -10.07 -61.67 29.72
CA LEU A 114 -9.08 -60.65 29.38
C LEU A 114 -9.74 -59.37 28.84
N LEU A 115 -10.76 -59.49 27.97
CA LEU A 115 -11.49 -58.35 27.39
C LEU A 115 -12.48 -57.66 28.36
N ARG A 116 -12.78 -58.30 29.50
CA ARG A 116 -13.56 -57.71 30.60
C ARG A 116 -12.76 -56.71 31.44
N CYS A 117 -11.43 -56.62 31.30
CA CYS A 117 -10.64 -55.61 32.02
C CYS A 117 -11.09 -54.18 31.65
N PRO A 118 -11.46 -53.33 32.62
CA PRO A 118 -11.92 -51.96 32.35
C PRO A 118 -10.77 -50.97 32.16
N GLU A 119 -9.53 -51.26 32.62
CA GLU A 119 -8.43 -50.29 32.72
C GLU A 119 -7.87 -49.81 31.37
N LEU A 120 -8.02 -48.51 31.07
CA LEU A 120 -7.55 -47.89 29.82
C LEU A 120 -6.10 -47.37 29.87
N GLY A 121 -5.39 -47.59 30.99
CA GLY A 121 -4.15 -46.88 31.32
C GLY A 121 -4.41 -45.54 32.04
N ARG A 122 -3.38 -45.00 32.68
CA ARG A 122 -3.45 -43.71 33.42
C ARG A 122 -2.68 -42.58 32.71
N ASP A 123 -1.88 -42.94 31.73
CA ASP A 123 -0.90 -42.14 31.02
C ASP A 123 -0.73 -42.66 29.58
N LEU A 124 -0.11 -41.87 28.71
CA LEU A 124 0.14 -42.24 27.30
C LEU A 124 0.91 -43.58 27.18
N PRO A 125 2.02 -43.84 27.91
CA PRO A 125 2.68 -45.14 27.90
C PRO A 125 1.80 -46.30 28.39
N GLY A 126 0.95 -46.09 29.39
CA GLY A 126 0.02 -47.10 29.90
C GLY A 126 -1.03 -47.49 28.86
N ALA A 127 -1.66 -46.50 28.22
CA ALA A 127 -2.62 -46.75 27.16
C ALA A 127 -1.98 -47.45 25.94
N LEU A 128 -0.72 -47.12 25.59
CA LEU A 128 0.03 -47.81 24.52
C LEU A 128 0.27 -49.29 24.85
N ARG A 129 0.66 -49.60 26.10
CA ARG A 129 0.81 -50.99 26.56
C ARG A 129 -0.51 -51.77 26.47
N MET A 130 -1.62 -51.16 26.90
CA MET A 130 -2.95 -51.79 26.82
C MET A 130 -3.40 -52.02 25.37
N LEU A 131 -3.13 -51.08 24.46
CA LEU A 131 -3.45 -51.26 23.03
C LEU A 131 -2.64 -52.41 22.43
N SER A 132 -1.33 -52.49 22.71
CA SER A 132 -0.48 -53.59 22.24
C SER A 132 -0.95 -54.96 22.75
N GLN A 133 -1.37 -55.05 24.01
CA GLN A 133 -1.98 -56.28 24.56
C GLN A 133 -3.28 -56.65 23.85
N LEU A 134 -4.14 -55.68 23.55
CA LEU A 134 -5.36 -55.92 22.80
C LEU A 134 -5.08 -56.37 21.35
N GLU A 135 -4.06 -55.83 20.69
CA GLU A 135 -3.66 -56.25 19.35
C GLU A 135 -3.19 -57.71 19.32
N ALA A 136 -2.50 -58.17 20.38
CA ALA A 136 -2.17 -59.59 20.54
C ALA A 136 -3.44 -60.46 20.70
N ILE A 137 -4.43 -60.03 21.49
CA ILE A 137 -5.72 -60.73 21.65
C ILE A 137 -6.49 -60.77 20.32
N ARG A 138 -6.56 -59.64 19.58
CA ARG A 138 -7.21 -59.56 18.26
C ARG A 138 -6.50 -60.47 17.24
N GLY A 139 -5.17 -60.53 17.26
CA GLY A 139 -4.39 -61.46 16.46
C GLY A 139 -4.71 -62.93 16.78
N ALA A 140 -4.84 -63.28 18.06
CA ALA A 140 -5.22 -64.63 18.49
C ALA A 140 -6.66 -65.00 18.07
N LEU A 141 -7.62 -64.08 18.20
CA LEU A 141 -9.00 -64.24 17.71
C LEU A 141 -9.03 -64.45 16.18
N GLY A 142 -8.30 -63.63 15.42
CA GLY A 142 -8.18 -63.79 13.96
C GLY A 142 -7.57 -65.13 13.56
N GLY A 143 -6.50 -65.56 14.25
CA GLY A 143 -5.86 -66.86 14.00
C GLY A 143 -6.75 -68.07 14.31
N ARG A 144 -7.66 -67.96 15.30
CA ARG A 144 -8.62 -69.01 15.68
C ARG A 144 -9.86 -69.07 14.77
N ALA A 145 -10.15 -68.04 13.98
CA ALA A 145 -11.35 -68.00 13.14
C ALA A 145 -11.42 -69.14 12.10
N GLY A 146 -10.30 -69.47 11.45
CA GLY A 146 -10.22 -70.59 10.49
C GLY A 146 -10.42 -71.98 11.13
N PRO A 147 -9.66 -72.34 12.19
CA PRO A 147 -9.89 -73.55 12.97
C PRO A 147 -11.32 -73.68 13.50
N LEU A 148 -11.92 -72.57 13.99
CA LEU A 148 -13.30 -72.55 14.43
C LEU A 148 -14.28 -72.83 13.29
N GLN A 149 -14.10 -72.21 12.11
CA GLN A 149 -14.93 -72.51 10.93
C GLN A 149 -14.91 -73.99 10.56
N GLN A 150 -13.72 -74.61 10.53
CA GLN A 150 -13.57 -76.04 10.27
C GLN A 150 -14.26 -76.91 11.33
N LEU A 151 -14.17 -76.54 12.61
CA LEU A 151 -14.88 -77.23 13.70
C LEU A 151 -16.41 -77.13 13.54
N LEU A 152 -16.90 -75.96 13.13
CA LEU A 152 -18.33 -75.71 12.92
C LEU A 152 -18.87 -76.47 11.70
N GLU A 153 -18.14 -76.47 10.59
CA GLU A 153 -18.45 -77.29 9.40
C GLU A 153 -18.52 -78.77 9.76
N ARG A 154 -17.50 -79.29 10.46
CA ARG A 154 -17.46 -80.69 10.91
C ARG A 154 -18.61 -81.03 11.86
N GLY A 155 -19.03 -80.09 12.71
CA GLY A 155 -20.23 -80.23 13.54
C GLY A 155 -21.52 -80.28 12.73
N ARG A 156 -21.67 -79.41 11.72
CA ARG A 156 -22.81 -79.40 10.78
C ARG A 156 -22.89 -80.70 9.98
N GLU A 157 -21.76 -81.23 9.51
CA GLU A 157 -21.67 -82.53 8.84
C GLU A 157 -22.12 -83.69 9.75
N LEU A 158 -21.71 -83.69 11.02
CA LEU A 158 -22.11 -84.71 11.98
C LEU A 158 -23.60 -84.67 12.28
N LEU A 159 -24.21 -83.48 12.31
CA LEU A 159 -25.66 -83.31 12.44
C LEU A 159 -26.39 -83.82 11.18
N ALA A 160 -25.89 -83.52 9.98
CA ALA A 160 -26.48 -84.00 8.73
C ALA A 160 -26.40 -85.53 8.56
N GLN A 161 -25.43 -86.19 9.19
CA GLN A 161 -25.28 -87.67 9.18
C GLN A 161 -26.20 -88.40 10.18
N GLY A 162 -26.89 -87.67 11.06
CA GLY A 162 -27.79 -88.18 12.08
C GLY A 162 -27.07 -88.71 13.33
N ALA A 163 -27.65 -88.46 14.51
CA ALA A 163 -27.11 -88.92 15.77
C ALA A 163 -27.03 -90.47 15.83
N PRO A 164 -25.95 -91.06 16.40
CA PRO A 164 -25.80 -92.51 16.47
C PRO A 164 -26.86 -93.15 17.39
N ASP A 165 -27.50 -94.21 16.90
CA ASP A 165 -28.57 -94.96 17.58
C ASP A 165 -28.21 -95.33 19.04
N GLY A 166 -28.72 -94.58 20.02
CA GLY A 166 -28.59 -94.89 21.45
C GLY A 166 -27.66 -93.99 22.28
N ALA A 167 -26.92 -93.05 21.68
CA ALA A 167 -26.05 -92.13 22.45
C ALA A 167 -26.82 -91.02 23.21
N ALA A 168 -28.10 -90.82 22.91
CA ALA A 168 -28.93 -89.76 23.50
C ALA A 168 -29.42 -90.04 24.94
N GLY A 169 -29.16 -91.24 25.49
CA GLY A 169 -29.75 -91.67 26.77
C GLY A 169 -28.97 -91.30 28.04
N SER A 170 -27.72 -90.83 27.93
CA SER A 170 -26.85 -90.55 29.09
C SER A 170 -25.75 -89.54 28.74
N VAL A 171 -26.09 -88.25 28.73
CA VAL A 171 -25.10 -87.15 28.71
C VAL A 171 -25.08 -86.47 30.07
N GLU A 172 -24.70 -87.23 31.10
CA GLU A 172 -24.17 -86.66 32.34
C GLU A 172 -22.65 -86.61 32.21
N ALA A 173 -22.08 -85.41 32.15
CA ALA A 173 -20.65 -85.20 32.17
C ALA A 173 -20.20 -84.75 33.55
N ALA A 174 -19.39 -85.57 34.23
CA ALA A 174 -18.76 -85.18 35.48
C ALA A 174 -17.67 -84.10 35.24
N PRO A 175 -17.51 -83.12 36.15
CA PRO A 175 -16.45 -82.12 36.04
C PRO A 175 -15.10 -82.73 36.46
N GLY A 176 -14.13 -82.75 35.55
CA GLY A 176 -12.77 -83.23 35.80
C GLY A 176 -11.74 -82.12 35.62
N SER A 177 -11.10 -81.70 36.71
CA SER A 177 -10.10 -80.64 36.74
C SER A 177 -8.88 -80.96 35.88
N VAL A 178 -8.32 -79.94 35.21
CA VAL A 178 -6.92 -79.95 34.77
C VAL A 178 -6.27 -78.63 35.19
N GLU A 179 -5.63 -78.64 36.36
CA GLU A 179 -4.57 -77.67 36.64
C GLU A 179 -3.32 -78.06 35.83
N SER A 180 -2.81 -77.13 35.04
CA SER A 180 -1.56 -77.30 34.28
C SER A 180 -0.52 -76.29 34.77
N THR A 181 0.32 -76.70 35.71
CA THR A 181 1.55 -75.95 36.04
C THR A 181 2.55 -76.01 34.87
N PRO A 182 3.23 -74.90 34.51
CA PRO A 182 4.14 -74.87 33.37
C PRO A 182 5.53 -75.43 33.72
N GLY A 183 6.13 -76.17 32.80
CA GLY A 183 7.50 -76.66 32.88
C GLY A 183 8.17 -76.75 31.51
N SER A 184 9.44 -76.32 31.44
CA SER A 184 10.37 -76.35 30.30
C SER A 184 10.58 -77.78 29.72
N VAL A 185 11.24 -78.04 28.58
CA VAL A 185 12.38 -77.39 27.87
C VAL A 185 12.41 -77.80 26.38
N GLU A 186 13.27 -77.15 25.57
CA GLU A 186 13.96 -77.67 24.35
C GLU A 186 13.12 -78.19 23.14
N SER A 187 13.20 -77.58 21.94
CA SER A 187 14.33 -77.58 20.97
C SER A 187 14.41 -78.83 20.09
N ALA A 188 14.09 -78.71 18.78
CA ALA A 188 15.05 -78.88 17.68
C ALA A 188 14.42 -79.01 16.27
N ALA A 189 14.90 -78.16 15.34
CA ALA A 189 15.20 -78.41 13.92
C ALA A 189 14.14 -78.93 12.92
N GLY A 190 14.04 -78.23 11.76
CA GLY A 190 13.52 -78.80 10.51
C GLY A 190 12.83 -77.83 9.55
N SER A 191 13.62 -77.17 8.68
CA SER A 191 13.44 -77.05 7.20
C SER A 191 12.01 -76.97 6.62
N THR A 192 11.59 -76.04 5.73
CA THR A 192 12.28 -75.12 4.78
C THR A 192 11.20 -74.23 4.13
N GLY A 193 11.51 -73.03 3.61
CA GLY A 193 10.60 -72.34 2.66
C GLY A 193 10.62 -70.81 2.63
N SER A 194 11.55 -70.23 1.86
CA SER A 194 11.79 -68.80 1.63
C SER A 194 10.59 -67.90 1.28
N ALA A 195 10.60 -66.67 1.82
CA ALA A 195 10.47 -65.43 1.02
C ALA A 195 11.03 -64.19 1.77
N LYS A 196 11.91 -63.41 1.10
CA LYS A 196 12.32 -62.03 1.44
C LYS A 196 11.19 -61.02 1.05
N PRO A 197 11.17 -59.73 1.44
CA PRO A 197 12.31 -58.78 1.64
C PRO A 197 12.17 -57.89 2.92
N ALA A 198 12.97 -56.85 3.25
CA ALA A 198 14.27 -56.32 2.82
C ALA A 198 14.91 -55.57 4.03
N GLU A 199 16.22 -55.29 3.97
CA GLU A 199 16.97 -54.60 5.03
C GLU A 199 17.03 -53.07 4.87
N SER A 200 17.04 -52.35 6.01
CA SER A 200 17.90 -51.20 6.31
C SER A 200 17.84 -51.00 7.83
N ALA A 201 18.86 -51.33 8.63
CA ALA A 201 20.16 -50.66 8.78
C ALA A 201 20.02 -49.16 9.18
N ALA A 202 20.72 -48.63 10.19
CA ALA A 202 21.51 -49.25 11.26
C ALA A 202 21.85 -48.22 12.37
N GLY A 203 22.23 -48.70 13.56
CA GLY A 203 23.01 -47.95 14.56
C GLY A 203 22.20 -47.19 15.63
N SER A 204 22.76 -46.91 16.82
CA SER A 204 23.94 -47.49 17.49
C SER A 204 23.95 -47.03 18.96
N ALA A 205 24.59 -47.80 19.84
CA ALA A 205 25.06 -47.41 21.19
C ALA A 205 23.99 -47.04 22.26
N ALA A 206 24.28 -47.04 23.57
CA ALA A 206 25.15 -47.93 24.35
C ALA A 206 24.92 -47.70 25.86
N ARG A 207 24.74 -48.80 26.62
CA ARG A 207 25.19 -49.04 28.01
C ARG A 207 24.72 -48.14 29.17
N SER A 208 24.47 -48.84 30.28
CA SER A 208 24.68 -48.44 31.69
C SER A 208 23.67 -47.46 32.31
N ALA A 209 23.44 -47.46 33.63
CA ALA A 209 23.54 -48.49 34.67
C ALA A 209 22.96 -47.89 35.98
N GLY A 210 22.55 -48.73 36.94
CA GLY A 210 22.51 -48.35 38.36
C GLY A 210 21.18 -47.79 38.91
N PRO A 211 20.50 -48.53 39.80
CA PRO A 211 19.56 -48.01 40.81
C PRO A 211 20.37 -47.47 42.05
N PRO A 212 19.82 -47.11 43.26
CA PRO A 212 18.54 -47.54 43.85
C PRO A 212 17.78 -46.61 44.84
N GLU A 213 16.64 -47.15 45.30
CA GLU A 213 16.00 -47.06 46.65
C GLU A 213 15.97 -45.77 47.50
N SER A 214 14.75 -45.38 47.92
CA SER A 214 14.26 -45.39 49.34
C SER A 214 12.80 -44.88 49.35
N LYS A 215 11.75 -45.57 49.83
CA LYS A 215 11.40 -46.15 51.16
C LYS A 215 10.88 -45.14 52.20
N ASN A 216 9.79 -45.58 52.85
CA ASN A 216 9.04 -45.03 54.00
C ASN A 216 8.11 -43.84 53.69
N ALA A 217 6.79 -43.82 53.94
CA ALA A 217 5.83 -44.52 54.82
C ALA A 217 5.39 -43.74 56.07
N SER A 218 4.06 -43.65 56.25
CA SER A 218 3.20 -43.25 57.40
C SER A 218 2.07 -42.34 56.88
N LEU A 219 0.81 -42.78 56.85
CA LEU A 219 -0.16 -42.94 57.96
C LEU A 219 -0.64 -41.60 58.54
N GLU A 220 -1.89 -41.23 58.24
CA GLU A 220 -2.92 -40.87 59.23
C GLU A 220 -4.32 -40.72 58.59
N SER A 221 -5.37 -40.85 59.42
CA SER A 221 -6.81 -40.82 59.08
C SER A 221 -7.64 -40.50 60.36
N PRO A 222 -8.96 -40.18 60.29
CA PRO A 222 -9.71 -39.36 59.34
C PRO A 222 -10.23 -38.06 60.05
N PRO A 223 -11.43 -37.87 60.68
CA PRO A 223 -12.78 -38.50 60.62
C PRO A 223 -13.95 -37.53 60.24
N ALA A 224 -15.18 -38.07 60.22
CA ALA A 224 -16.52 -37.42 60.37
C ALA A 224 -17.01 -36.45 59.26
N SER A 225 -18.02 -36.81 58.45
CA SER A 225 -19.51 -36.71 58.68
C SER A 225 -20.07 -35.39 58.09
N THR A 226 -21.23 -35.32 57.42
CA THR A 226 -22.59 -35.81 57.82
C THR A 226 -23.56 -35.87 56.61
N GLU A 227 -24.49 -36.84 56.61
CA GLU A 227 -25.87 -36.98 56.02
C GLU A 227 -26.37 -35.92 54.99
N GLY A 228 -27.11 -36.19 53.89
CA GLY A 228 -28.12 -37.22 53.50
C GLY A 228 -29.42 -36.48 53.01
N PRO A 229 -30.53 -37.11 52.56
CA PRO A 229 -30.81 -38.32 51.74
C PRO A 229 -31.88 -37.99 50.62
N PRO A 230 -32.86 -38.84 50.21
CA PRO A 230 -32.85 -40.21 49.64
C PRO A 230 -33.53 -40.33 48.23
N ALA A 231 -33.70 -41.59 47.78
CA ALA A 231 -34.54 -42.12 46.68
C ALA A 231 -33.85 -42.30 45.30
N SER A 232 -34.11 -43.37 44.53
CA SER A 232 -35.10 -44.46 44.68
C SER A 232 -34.56 -45.85 44.30
N SER A 233 -35.08 -46.87 44.99
CA SER A 233 -34.83 -48.30 44.75
C SER A 233 -35.07 -48.77 43.31
N THR A 234 -34.10 -49.45 42.72
CA THR A 234 -34.36 -50.55 41.77
C THR A 234 -33.53 -51.78 42.16
N ARG A 235 -34.20 -52.75 42.78
CA ARG A 235 -33.65 -54.04 43.21
C ARG A 235 -33.60 -55.00 42.01
N ALA A 236 -32.42 -55.21 41.45
CA ALA A 236 -32.11 -56.30 40.51
C ALA A 236 -31.03 -57.18 41.16
N SER A 237 -31.37 -57.98 42.17
CA SER A 237 -31.82 -59.36 41.96
C SER A 237 -30.76 -60.19 41.24
N GLU A 238 -29.66 -60.48 41.94
CA GLU A 238 -28.79 -61.61 41.60
C GLU A 238 -29.64 -62.87 41.43
N ARG A 239 -29.60 -63.45 40.24
CA ARG A 239 -30.08 -64.81 39.97
C ARG A 239 -28.88 -65.67 39.59
N PRO A 240 -28.61 -66.76 40.30
CA PRO A 240 -27.83 -67.86 39.76
C PRO A 240 -28.75 -68.69 38.84
N ASP A 241 -29.05 -68.17 37.65
CA ASP A 241 -29.56 -69.02 36.56
C ASP A 241 -28.35 -69.88 36.11
N GLY A 242 -28.30 -71.20 36.32
CA GLY A 242 -29.40 -72.14 36.55
C GLY A 242 -29.77 -72.76 35.20
N SER A 243 -29.48 -74.06 35.05
CA SER A 243 -29.72 -74.87 33.83
C SER A 243 -29.03 -74.39 32.53
N ALA A 244 -27.73 -74.63 32.43
CA ALA A 244 -27.10 -74.84 31.12
C ALA A 244 -27.36 -76.30 30.67
N GLU A 245 -28.55 -76.58 30.15
CA GLU A 245 -28.90 -77.85 29.50
C GLU A 245 -27.91 -78.19 28.38
N PRO A 246 -27.20 -79.34 28.42
CA PRO A 246 -26.26 -79.73 27.37
C PRO A 246 -27.01 -80.29 26.15
N SER A 247 -27.64 -79.40 25.37
CA SER A 247 -28.26 -79.78 24.10
C SER A 247 -27.19 -80.35 23.14
N GLY A 248 -27.26 -81.65 22.85
CA GLY A 248 -26.25 -82.39 22.09
C GLY A 248 -26.24 -82.12 20.58
N GLY A 249 -26.39 -80.87 20.14
CA GLY A 249 -26.49 -80.55 18.71
C GLY A 249 -26.56 -79.06 18.35
N PRO A 250 -27.46 -78.65 17.41
CA PRO A 250 -27.40 -77.35 16.73
C PRO A 250 -27.22 -76.09 17.60
N PRO A 251 -27.85 -75.95 18.78
CA PRO A 251 -27.72 -74.73 19.59
C PRO A 251 -26.28 -74.46 20.02
N ARG A 252 -25.47 -75.51 20.25
CA ARG A 252 -24.08 -75.38 20.71
C ARG A 252 -23.15 -74.83 19.63
N LEU A 253 -23.41 -75.15 18.36
CA LEU A 253 -22.67 -74.59 17.22
C LEU A 253 -22.99 -73.10 17.03
N ALA A 254 -24.27 -72.75 17.08
CA ALA A 254 -24.71 -71.35 17.01
C ALA A 254 -24.15 -70.52 18.18
N GLU A 255 -24.06 -71.11 19.38
CA GLU A 255 -23.48 -70.46 20.56
C GLU A 255 -21.97 -70.23 20.43
N LEU A 256 -21.21 -71.19 19.88
CA LEU A 256 -19.79 -71.01 19.54
C LEU A 256 -19.58 -69.87 18.53
N GLU A 257 -20.36 -69.84 17.45
CA GLU A 257 -20.33 -68.77 16.45
C GLU A 257 -20.69 -67.40 17.05
N ARG A 258 -21.72 -67.36 17.91
CA ARG A 258 -22.17 -66.15 18.60
C ARG A 258 -21.08 -65.61 19.52
N ARG A 259 -20.51 -66.44 20.41
CA ARG A 259 -19.45 -66.03 21.35
C ARG A 259 -18.21 -65.52 20.63
N HIS A 260 -17.79 -66.17 19.54
CA HIS A 260 -16.63 -65.70 18.78
C HIS A 260 -16.87 -64.31 18.17
N ARG A 261 -18.07 -64.09 17.62
CA ARG A 261 -18.47 -62.77 17.09
C ARG A 261 -18.55 -61.70 18.17
N GLU A 262 -19.16 -62.02 19.32
CA GLU A 262 -19.26 -61.11 20.48
C GLU A 262 -17.87 -60.75 21.04
N LEU A 263 -16.92 -61.68 21.04
CA LEU A 263 -15.52 -61.41 21.41
C LEU A 263 -14.81 -60.49 20.39
N GLN A 264 -15.04 -60.68 19.09
CA GLN A 264 -14.51 -59.78 18.05
C GLN A 264 -15.10 -58.37 18.18
N GLU A 265 -16.41 -58.25 18.34
CA GLU A 265 -17.12 -56.98 18.54
C GLU A 265 -16.64 -56.26 19.82
N ARG A 266 -16.53 -56.98 20.94
CA ARG A 266 -15.98 -56.44 22.19
C ARG A 266 -14.51 -56.01 22.04
N ALA A 267 -13.71 -56.75 21.28
CA ALA A 267 -12.32 -56.39 21.03
C ALA A 267 -12.17 -55.12 20.15
N GLU A 268 -13.02 -54.92 19.13
CA GLU A 268 -13.02 -53.66 18.38
C GLU A 268 -13.56 -52.48 19.22
N LEU A 269 -14.60 -52.68 20.03
CA LEU A 269 -15.06 -51.66 20.98
C LEU A 269 -13.94 -51.25 21.93
N ARG A 270 -13.22 -52.22 22.51
CA ARG A 270 -12.09 -51.98 23.40
C ARG A 270 -10.93 -51.26 22.70
N ARG A 271 -10.73 -51.51 21.40
CA ARG A 271 -9.72 -50.83 20.57
C ARG A 271 -10.07 -49.37 20.37
N LEU A 272 -11.34 -49.06 20.12
CA LEU A 272 -11.81 -47.67 20.04
C LEU A 272 -11.68 -46.95 21.38
N GLU A 273 -12.06 -47.58 22.49
CA GLU A 273 -11.86 -47.03 23.85
C GLU A 273 -10.38 -46.70 24.13
N LEU A 274 -9.45 -47.59 23.80
CA LEU A 274 -8.01 -47.40 24.03
C LEU A 274 -7.38 -46.39 23.08
N ARG A 275 -7.80 -46.35 21.80
CA ARG A 275 -7.37 -45.34 20.83
C ARG A 275 -7.83 -43.94 21.24
N ASP A 276 -9.04 -43.82 21.76
CA ASP A 276 -9.56 -42.57 22.28
C ASP A 276 -8.84 -42.14 23.57
N ALA A 277 -8.50 -43.08 24.47
CA ALA A 277 -7.67 -42.79 25.63
C ALA A 277 -6.28 -42.28 25.24
N LEU A 278 -5.64 -42.88 24.22
CA LEU A 278 -4.39 -42.38 23.64
C LEU A 278 -4.53 -40.97 23.07
N GLY A 279 -5.60 -40.71 22.30
CA GLY A 279 -5.90 -39.39 21.77
C GLY A 279 -6.07 -38.34 22.87
N LEU A 280 -6.83 -38.66 23.93
CA LEU A 280 -7.01 -37.81 25.12
C LEU A 280 -5.68 -37.52 25.82
N PHE A 281 -4.83 -38.52 26.07
CA PHE A 281 -3.55 -38.31 26.75
C PHE A 281 -2.59 -37.48 25.90
N ALA A 282 -2.51 -37.73 24.59
CA ALA A 282 -1.70 -36.95 23.67
C ALA A 282 -2.18 -35.49 23.56
N ALA A 283 -3.50 -35.29 23.40
CA ALA A 283 -4.12 -33.97 23.36
C ALA A 283 -3.83 -33.16 24.64
N ARG A 284 -3.94 -33.79 25.82
CA ARG A 284 -3.59 -33.16 27.11
C ARG A 284 -2.13 -32.76 27.19
N SER A 285 -1.20 -33.68 26.92
CA SER A 285 0.24 -33.36 27.00
C SER A 285 0.66 -32.26 26.01
N GLU A 286 0.04 -32.24 24.83
CA GLU A 286 0.29 -31.21 23.82
C GLU A 286 -0.34 -29.87 24.22
N ALA A 287 -1.54 -29.88 24.80
CA ALA A 287 -2.20 -28.70 25.35
C ALA A 287 -1.42 -28.08 26.52
N ASP A 288 -0.91 -28.90 27.45
CA ASP A 288 -0.07 -28.44 28.56
C ASP A 288 1.23 -27.79 28.06
N ALA A 289 1.90 -28.42 27.07
CA ALA A 289 3.10 -27.88 26.44
C ALA A 289 2.83 -26.55 25.69
N CYS A 290 1.68 -26.44 25.02
CA CYS A 290 1.24 -25.20 24.39
C CYS A 290 0.92 -24.12 25.45
N ALA A 291 0.23 -24.47 26.52
CA ALA A 291 -0.16 -23.55 27.59
C ALA A 291 1.03 -23.00 28.40
N LEU A 292 2.07 -23.81 28.61
CA LEU A 292 3.32 -23.38 29.22
C LEU A 292 4.03 -22.32 28.37
N TRP A 293 4.24 -22.61 27.08
CA TRP A 293 4.87 -21.68 26.15
C TRP A 293 4.07 -20.37 26.03
N VAL A 294 2.73 -20.46 25.99
CA VAL A 294 1.87 -19.26 25.99
C VAL A 294 2.09 -18.45 27.26
N ALA A 295 2.19 -19.07 28.44
CA ALA A 295 2.42 -18.35 29.70
C ALA A 295 3.72 -17.54 29.69
N GLU A 296 4.81 -18.13 29.21
CA GLU A 296 6.12 -17.48 29.13
C GLU A 296 6.11 -16.30 28.15
N ARG A 297 5.54 -16.48 26.95
CA ARG A 297 5.42 -15.40 25.95
C ARG A 297 4.40 -14.33 26.34
N GLU A 298 3.32 -14.70 27.02
CA GLU A 298 2.31 -13.79 27.58
C GLU A 298 2.95 -12.87 28.63
N GLN A 299 3.75 -13.42 29.55
CA GLN A 299 4.52 -12.63 30.51
C GLN A 299 5.50 -11.67 29.82
N TRP A 300 6.22 -12.14 28.78
CA TRP A 300 7.10 -11.27 28.00
C TRP A 300 6.34 -10.10 27.36
N LEU A 301 5.24 -10.36 26.64
CA LEU A 301 4.41 -9.32 26.02
C LEU A 301 3.82 -8.33 27.04
N LEU A 302 3.40 -8.81 28.21
CA LEU A 302 2.90 -7.94 29.29
C LEU A 302 4.01 -7.03 29.83
N SER A 303 5.22 -7.54 30.02
CA SER A 303 6.40 -6.78 30.45
C SER A 303 7.02 -5.88 29.37
N MET A 304 6.64 -6.07 28.10
CA MET A 304 7.19 -5.32 26.97
C MET A 304 6.62 -3.90 26.94
N GLU A 305 7.41 -2.92 27.39
CA GLU A 305 7.16 -1.50 27.16
C GLU A 305 7.45 -1.12 25.70
N ILE A 306 6.81 -0.07 25.21
CA ILE A 306 7.02 0.45 23.85
C ILE A 306 7.92 1.68 23.97
N PRO A 307 9.18 1.65 23.49
CA PRO A 307 10.10 2.76 23.63
C PRO A 307 9.65 3.99 22.82
N GLU A 308 9.99 5.19 23.31
CA GLU A 308 9.79 6.44 22.56
C GLU A 308 10.97 6.77 21.64
N ARG A 309 12.13 6.17 21.90
CA ARG A 309 13.34 6.30 21.08
C ARG A 309 13.29 5.33 19.89
N ILE A 310 13.65 5.82 18.70
CA ILE A 310 13.59 5.01 17.48
C ILE A 310 14.54 3.83 17.50
N GLU A 311 15.77 4.00 18.02
CA GLU A 311 16.76 2.92 18.04
C GLU A 311 16.29 1.74 18.92
N ASP A 312 15.69 2.06 20.08
CA ASP A 312 15.14 1.07 20.99
C ASP A 312 13.84 0.46 20.45
N LEU A 313 13.00 1.26 19.77
CA LEU A 313 11.76 0.79 19.14
C LEU A 313 12.03 -0.20 18.01
N GLU A 314 13.02 0.06 17.14
CA GLU A 314 13.45 -0.87 16.09
C GLU A 314 13.94 -2.20 16.68
N VAL A 315 14.73 -2.16 17.77
CA VAL A 315 15.17 -3.37 18.48
C VAL A 315 14.00 -4.17 19.06
N VAL A 316 12.99 -3.49 19.62
CA VAL A 316 11.77 -4.17 20.11
C VAL A 316 10.93 -4.73 18.96
N GLN A 317 10.83 -4.03 17.83
CA GLN A 317 10.14 -4.53 16.63
C GLN A 317 10.82 -5.77 16.06
N GLN A 318 12.14 -5.75 15.83
CA GLN A 318 12.89 -6.92 15.34
C GLN A 318 12.73 -8.14 16.28
N ARG A 319 12.71 -7.91 17.60
CA ARG A 319 12.42 -8.97 18.57
C ARG A 319 10.98 -9.47 18.45
N PHE A 320 10.00 -8.59 18.22
CA PHE A 320 8.61 -8.98 17.99
C PHE A 320 8.43 -9.77 16.68
N GLU A 321 9.13 -9.40 15.60
CA GLU A 321 9.11 -10.14 14.32
C GLU A 321 9.55 -11.60 14.50
N THR A 322 10.52 -11.89 15.39
CA THR A 322 10.90 -13.28 15.70
C THR A 322 9.79 -14.08 16.39
N LEU A 323 8.79 -13.44 17.01
CA LEU A 323 7.64 -14.13 17.59
C LEU A 323 6.64 -14.60 16.51
N GLU A 324 6.51 -13.90 15.38
CA GLU A 324 5.53 -14.23 14.34
C GLU A 324 5.60 -15.67 13.79
N PRO A 325 6.78 -16.22 13.42
CA PRO A 325 6.87 -17.62 13.02
C PRO A 325 6.56 -18.58 14.19
N GLU A 326 6.85 -18.21 15.44
CA GLU A 326 6.49 -19.01 16.61
C GLU A 326 4.97 -19.03 16.84
N LEU A 327 4.27 -17.89 16.63
CA LEU A 327 2.81 -17.80 16.65
C LEU A 327 2.18 -18.72 15.59
N ALA A 328 2.72 -18.73 14.37
CA ALA A 328 2.23 -19.60 13.30
C ALA A 328 2.44 -21.09 13.64
N ALA A 329 3.60 -21.45 14.20
CA ALA A 329 3.88 -22.80 14.66
C ALA A 329 2.94 -23.24 15.80
N LEU A 330 2.67 -22.36 16.78
CA LEU A 330 1.73 -22.66 17.85
C LEU A 330 0.29 -22.81 17.33
N ALA A 331 -0.14 -21.95 16.41
CA ALA A 331 -1.48 -22.04 15.80
C ALA A 331 -1.71 -23.43 15.15
N ALA A 332 -0.71 -23.96 14.45
CA ALA A 332 -0.76 -25.30 13.87
C ALA A 332 -0.86 -26.41 14.93
N ARG A 333 -0.16 -26.27 16.07
CA ARG A 333 -0.23 -27.21 17.20
C ARG A 333 -1.59 -27.19 17.88
N VAL A 334 -2.13 -26.02 18.20
CA VAL A 334 -3.48 -25.84 18.78
C VAL A 334 -4.57 -26.41 17.85
N ALA A 335 -4.46 -26.18 16.54
CA ALA A 335 -5.35 -26.79 15.55
C ALA A 335 -5.21 -28.32 15.51
N SER A 336 -4.00 -28.86 15.69
CA SER A 336 -3.79 -30.31 15.74
C SER A 336 -4.40 -30.95 16.98
N VAL A 337 -4.34 -30.29 18.15
CA VAL A 337 -5.08 -30.73 19.35
C VAL A 337 -6.58 -30.79 19.05
N GLY A 338 -7.15 -29.74 18.43
CA GLY A 338 -8.56 -29.71 18.03
C GLY A 338 -8.97 -30.91 17.18
N ARG A 339 -8.25 -31.19 16.09
CA ARG A 339 -8.50 -32.37 15.23
C ARG A 339 -8.48 -33.69 16.01
N VAL A 340 -7.50 -33.87 16.91
CA VAL A 340 -7.41 -35.08 17.74
C VAL A 340 -8.64 -35.21 18.64
N THR A 341 -9.19 -34.12 19.17
CA THR A 341 -10.44 -34.15 19.96
C THR A 341 -11.69 -34.47 19.12
N GLU A 342 -11.75 -34.02 17.86
CA GLU A 342 -12.84 -34.32 16.92
C GLU A 342 -12.80 -35.77 16.41
N GLU A 343 -11.62 -36.39 16.34
CA GLU A 343 -11.43 -37.76 15.83
C GLU A 343 -11.74 -38.89 16.85
N LEU A 344 -12.09 -38.53 18.09
CA LEU A 344 -12.50 -39.45 19.16
C LEU A 344 -13.87 -40.06 18.83
N ARG A 345 -13.97 -41.39 18.83
CA ARG A 345 -15.15 -42.15 18.33
C ARG A 345 -15.60 -43.31 19.23
N GLY A 346 -14.86 -43.61 20.28
CA GLY A 346 -15.18 -44.66 21.24
C GLY A 346 -16.41 -44.30 22.10
N PRO A 347 -17.05 -45.32 22.71
CA PRO A 347 -18.31 -45.16 23.44
C PRO A 347 -18.20 -44.38 24.76
N GLY A 348 -17.01 -43.93 25.16
CA GLY A 348 -16.77 -43.27 26.45
C GLY A 348 -16.98 -41.75 26.39
N ASP A 349 -18.22 -41.30 26.59
CA ASP A 349 -18.61 -39.87 26.52
C ASP A 349 -17.71 -38.96 27.38
N ARG A 350 -17.45 -39.36 28.64
CA ARG A 350 -16.60 -38.64 29.59
C ARG A 350 -15.17 -38.36 29.08
N ASN A 351 -14.60 -39.23 28.26
CA ASN A 351 -13.27 -39.00 27.68
C ASN A 351 -13.32 -37.94 26.57
N ARG A 352 -14.40 -37.93 25.77
CA ARG A 352 -14.61 -36.95 24.70
C ARG A 352 -14.97 -35.58 25.25
N GLU A 353 -15.82 -35.53 26.29
CA GLU A 353 -16.08 -34.32 27.08
C GLU A 353 -14.79 -33.75 27.65
N SER A 354 -13.99 -34.54 28.37
CA SER A 354 -12.76 -34.02 28.96
C SER A 354 -11.69 -33.64 27.93
N ALA A 355 -11.63 -34.30 26.77
CA ALA A 355 -10.77 -33.87 25.67
C ALA A 355 -11.21 -32.49 25.15
N ARG A 356 -12.53 -32.33 24.91
CA ARG A 356 -13.14 -31.08 24.49
C ARG A 356 -12.87 -29.97 25.49
N ASP A 357 -13.09 -30.18 26.79
CA ASP A 357 -12.79 -29.19 27.84
C ASP A 357 -11.33 -28.70 27.76
N THR A 358 -10.37 -29.61 27.57
CA THR A 358 -8.95 -29.24 27.46
C THR A 358 -8.62 -28.49 26.17
N TRP A 359 -9.29 -28.80 25.05
CA TRP A 359 -9.14 -28.04 23.82
C TRP A 359 -9.80 -26.66 23.91
N GLU A 360 -11.00 -26.55 24.50
CA GLU A 360 -11.70 -25.27 24.68
C GLU A 360 -10.88 -24.33 25.60
N GLN A 361 -10.34 -24.85 26.72
CA GLN A 361 -9.43 -24.08 27.58
C GLN A 361 -8.15 -23.61 26.86
N LEU A 362 -7.53 -24.48 26.06
CA LEU A 362 -6.35 -24.14 25.26
C LEU A 362 -6.66 -23.08 24.21
N ARG A 363 -7.77 -23.26 23.45
CA ARG A 363 -8.24 -22.32 22.43
C ARG A 363 -8.51 -20.95 23.04
N ASP A 364 -9.27 -20.89 24.13
CA ASP A 364 -9.64 -19.63 24.78
C ASP A 364 -8.42 -18.92 25.37
N ARG A 365 -7.37 -19.65 25.77
CA ARG A 365 -6.08 -19.06 26.15
C ARG A 365 -5.30 -18.55 24.93
N TRP A 366 -5.21 -19.35 23.86
CA TRP A 366 -4.55 -18.99 22.60
C TRP A 366 -5.18 -17.73 21.97
N GLU A 367 -6.50 -17.63 21.93
CA GLU A 367 -7.21 -16.47 21.38
C GLU A 367 -6.93 -15.19 22.18
N ARG A 368 -6.92 -15.27 23.52
CA ARG A 368 -6.55 -14.14 24.39
C ARG A 368 -5.10 -13.70 24.18
N PHE A 369 -4.17 -14.65 24.11
CA PHE A 369 -2.75 -14.36 23.85
C PHE A 369 -2.53 -13.79 22.45
N ARG A 370 -3.19 -14.32 21.42
CA ARG A 370 -3.17 -13.76 20.06
C ARG A 370 -3.71 -12.34 20.03
N ALA A 371 -4.81 -12.06 20.72
CA ALA A 371 -5.34 -10.70 20.83
C ALA A 371 -4.38 -9.73 21.56
N LEU A 372 -3.62 -10.21 22.55
CA LEU A 372 -2.55 -9.43 23.19
C LEU A 372 -1.39 -9.15 22.21
N ALA A 373 -0.95 -10.16 21.46
CA ALA A 373 0.12 -10.01 20.47
C ALA A 373 -0.28 -9.00 19.37
N GLU A 374 -1.47 -9.12 18.78
CA GLU A 374 -1.97 -8.17 17.78
C GLU A 374 -2.07 -6.74 18.34
N ARG A 375 -2.55 -6.56 19.58
CA ARG A 375 -2.57 -5.24 20.23
C ARG A 375 -1.17 -4.64 20.40
N LYS A 376 -0.18 -5.46 20.79
CA LYS A 376 1.22 -5.03 20.93
C LYS A 376 1.85 -4.70 19.57
N LYS A 377 1.56 -5.50 18.53
CA LYS A 377 1.97 -5.24 17.14
C LYS A 377 1.42 -3.91 16.64
N LEU A 378 0.11 -3.70 16.75
CA LEU A 378 -0.55 -2.44 16.34
C LEU A 378 0.05 -1.22 17.05
N ALA A 379 0.31 -1.32 18.36
CA ALA A 379 0.90 -0.24 19.12
C ALA A 379 2.38 0.03 18.74
N LEU A 380 3.16 -1.01 18.42
CA LEU A 380 4.53 -0.86 17.87
C LEU A 380 4.52 -0.18 16.50
N THR A 381 3.58 -0.54 15.62
CA THR A 381 3.40 0.10 14.32
C THR A 381 2.95 1.56 14.46
N ALA A 382 2.00 1.86 15.35
CA ALA A 382 1.54 3.22 15.62
C ALA A 382 2.66 4.11 16.18
N ALA A 383 3.49 3.59 17.09
CA ALA A 383 4.65 4.31 17.62
C ALA A 383 5.68 4.66 16.52
N LEU A 384 5.97 3.72 15.61
CA LEU A 384 6.87 3.94 14.48
C LEU A 384 6.32 4.99 13.51
N ASN A 385 5.03 4.91 13.16
CA ASN A 385 4.40 5.88 12.27
C ASN A 385 4.44 7.30 12.87
N ILE A 386 4.18 7.44 14.18
CA ILE A 386 4.33 8.73 14.90
C ILE A 386 5.78 9.23 14.85
N HIS A 387 6.77 8.36 15.01
CA HIS A 387 8.18 8.77 14.92
C HIS A 387 8.55 9.26 13.51
N ASN A 388 8.17 8.52 12.48
CA ASN A 388 8.41 8.90 11.08
C ASN A 388 7.75 10.23 10.72
N PHE A 389 6.49 10.42 11.14
CA PHE A 389 5.76 11.68 10.99
C PHE A 389 6.48 12.85 11.70
N ARG A 390 6.99 12.65 12.92
CA ARG A 390 7.77 13.65 13.68
C ARG A 390 9.08 14.01 12.98
N LEU A 391 9.80 13.02 12.44
CA LEU A 391 11.03 13.22 11.68
C LEU A 391 10.77 14.06 10.42
N GLU A 392 9.79 13.66 9.61
CA GLU A 392 9.39 14.36 8.38
C GLU A 392 8.87 15.78 8.65
N CYS A 393 8.16 15.99 9.76
CA CYS A 393 7.81 17.32 10.26
C CYS A 393 9.06 18.15 10.60
N HIS A 394 10.05 17.57 11.29
CA HIS A 394 11.30 18.26 11.64
C HIS A 394 12.13 18.62 10.41
N GLU A 395 12.27 17.71 9.43
CA GLU A 395 12.98 17.96 8.17
C GLU A 395 12.30 19.06 7.34
N THR A 396 10.98 18.99 7.18
CA THR A 396 10.17 20.02 6.49
C THR A 396 10.31 21.38 7.18
N ARG A 397 10.32 21.40 8.52
CA ARG A 397 10.54 22.61 9.35
C ARG A 397 11.95 23.18 9.16
N GLY A 398 12.97 22.32 9.08
CA GLY A 398 14.34 22.71 8.72
C GLY A 398 14.42 23.36 7.34
N TRP A 399 13.78 22.77 6.34
CA TRP A 399 13.73 23.29 4.98
C TRP A 399 13.02 24.66 4.90
N MET A 400 11.90 24.83 5.61
CA MET A 400 11.21 26.13 5.71
C MET A 400 12.09 27.21 6.37
N ARG A 401 12.89 26.85 7.38
CA ARG A 401 13.83 27.78 8.04
C ARG A 401 14.98 28.17 7.11
N GLU A 402 15.51 27.23 6.32
CA GLU A 402 16.50 27.53 5.26
C GLU A 402 15.95 28.55 4.26
N LYS A 403 14.73 28.33 3.73
CA LYS A 403 14.10 29.28 2.79
C LYS A 403 13.81 30.63 3.43
N THR A 404 13.40 30.65 4.71
CA THR A 404 13.22 31.90 5.47
C THR A 404 14.52 32.68 5.55
N ALA A 405 15.63 32.04 5.96
CA ALA A 405 16.95 32.66 6.02
C ALA A 405 17.44 33.13 4.64
N ALA A 406 17.18 32.37 3.57
CA ALA A 406 17.52 32.75 2.21
C ALA A 406 16.76 34.00 1.73
N ILE A 407 15.48 34.16 2.11
CA ILE A 407 14.69 35.38 1.87
C ILE A 407 15.26 36.56 2.67
N GLU A 408 15.58 36.36 3.95
CA GLU A 408 16.14 37.41 4.80
C GLU A 408 17.50 37.91 4.31
N ALA A 409 18.36 37.01 3.82
CA ALA A 409 19.64 37.36 3.22
C ALA A 409 19.51 38.32 2.01
N THR A 410 18.36 38.32 1.31
CA THR A 410 18.11 39.29 0.22
C THR A 410 17.96 40.73 0.70
N ARG A 411 17.72 41.00 2.00
CA ARG A 411 17.43 42.37 2.51
C ARG A 411 18.57 43.36 2.27
N ALA A 412 19.84 42.92 2.33
CA ALA A 412 21.01 43.80 2.25
C ALA A 412 21.42 44.21 0.81
N LEU A 413 20.85 43.61 -0.23
CA LEU A 413 21.48 43.52 -1.56
C LEU A 413 20.93 44.48 -2.64
N GLY A 414 19.98 45.37 -2.32
CA GLY A 414 19.32 46.23 -3.32
C GLY A 414 19.66 47.71 -3.18
N ARG A 415 20.62 48.22 -3.97
CA ARG A 415 20.86 49.67 -4.13
C ARG A 415 20.66 50.17 -5.56
N ASP A 416 20.70 49.30 -6.56
CA ASP A 416 20.58 49.61 -7.98
C ASP A 416 19.53 48.74 -8.68
N LEU A 417 19.12 49.14 -9.88
CA LEU A 417 18.06 48.46 -10.63
C LEU A 417 18.47 47.04 -11.09
N ALA A 418 19.76 46.81 -11.39
CA ALA A 418 20.24 45.49 -11.80
C ALA A 418 20.26 44.51 -10.62
N GLY A 419 20.79 44.94 -9.46
CA GLY A 419 20.73 44.16 -8.22
C GLY A 419 19.30 43.81 -7.80
N ILE A 420 18.38 44.80 -7.82
CA ILE A 420 16.96 44.56 -7.51
C ILE A 420 16.33 43.54 -8.47
N THR A 421 16.59 43.64 -9.78
CA THR A 421 16.04 42.72 -10.79
C THR A 421 16.61 41.30 -10.62
N ALA A 422 17.89 41.17 -10.28
CA ALA A 422 18.49 39.87 -9.97
C ALA A 422 17.90 39.24 -8.69
N LEU A 423 17.59 40.03 -7.66
CA LEU A 423 16.91 39.55 -6.45
C LEU A 423 15.46 39.14 -6.72
N GLN A 424 14.73 39.88 -7.57
CA GLN A 424 13.40 39.46 -8.02
C GLN A 424 13.43 38.11 -8.76
N GLY A 425 14.43 37.90 -9.63
CA GLY A 425 14.64 36.60 -10.29
C GLY A 425 14.94 35.46 -9.30
N LYS A 426 15.71 35.72 -8.24
CA LYS A 426 15.96 34.73 -7.18
C LYS A 426 14.69 34.36 -6.41
N LEU A 427 13.88 35.36 -6.01
CA LEU A 427 12.65 35.12 -5.25
C LEU A 427 11.56 34.44 -6.08
N SER A 428 11.47 34.72 -7.38
CA SER A 428 10.56 33.99 -8.28
C SER A 428 11.04 32.54 -8.50
N GLY A 429 12.36 32.31 -8.54
CA GLY A 429 12.95 30.98 -8.57
C GLY A 429 12.58 30.11 -7.37
N MET A 430 12.46 30.71 -6.17
CA MET A 430 12.02 30.03 -4.94
C MET A 430 10.55 29.59 -4.98
N GLY A 431 9.74 30.04 -5.94
CA GLY A 431 8.33 29.65 -6.05
C GLY A 431 8.14 28.13 -6.12
N ARG A 432 9.01 27.42 -6.85
CA ARG A 432 8.94 25.95 -6.94
C ARG A 432 9.25 25.25 -5.62
N ASP A 433 10.18 25.80 -4.84
CA ASP A 433 10.51 25.28 -3.50
C ASP A 433 9.30 25.46 -2.57
N LEU A 434 8.63 26.61 -2.65
CA LEU A 434 7.41 26.89 -1.87
C LEU A 434 6.25 25.97 -2.28
N ASP A 435 6.03 25.74 -3.59
CA ASP A 435 5.00 24.81 -4.06
C ASP A 435 5.27 23.37 -3.58
N ALA A 436 6.54 22.93 -3.58
CA ALA A 436 6.95 21.62 -3.10
C ALA A 436 6.81 21.48 -1.57
N ILE A 437 7.22 22.49 -0.79
CA ILE A 437 6.94 22.56 0.65
C ILE A 437 5.43 22.47 0.91
N GLN A 438 4.61 23.21 0.15
CA GLN A 438 3.15 23.12 0.28
C GLN A 438 2.61 21.73 -0.07
N GLY A 439 3.24 21.01 -1.00
CA GLY A 439 2.97 19.59 -1.28
C GLY A 439 3.17 18.75 -0.02
N LYS A 440 4.39 18.76 0.53
CA LYS A 440 4.77 17.98 1.72
C LYS A 440 3.91 18.32 2.95
N LEU A 441 3.53 19.58 3.13
CA LEU A 441 2.63 19.99 4.21
C LEU A 441 1.21 19.41 4.09
N ARG A 442 0.69 19.18 2.87
CA ARG A 442 -0.60 18.50 2.69
C ARG A 442 -0.50 17.02 3.04
N GLU A 443 0.60 16.37 2.65
CA GLU A 443 0.89 14.97 2.99
C GLU A 443 0.98 14.79 4.51
N LEU A 444 1.81 15.62 5.17
CA LEU A 444 1.96 15.62 6.62
C LEU A 444 0.65 15.92 7.35
N ARG A 445 -0.17 16.87 6.88
CA ARG A 445 -1.48 17.11 7.50
C ARG A 445 -2.37 15.87 7.41
N ALA A 446 -2.46 15.22 6.24
CA ALA A 446 -3.28 14.03 6.06
C ALA A 446 -2.77 12.84 6.90
N GLU A 447 -1.46 12.65 7.00
CA GLU A 447 -0.84 11.64 7.86
C GLU A 447 -1.10 11.92 9.34
N GLY A 448 -0.88 13.16 9.80
CA GLY A 448 -1.12 13.57 11.18
C GLY A 448 -2.61 13.51 11.56
N GLU A 449 -3.54 13.82 10.66
CA GLU A 449 -4.99 13.62 10.85
C GLU A 449 -5.35 12.13 10.98
N LYS A 450 -4.74 11.27 10.15
CA LYS A 450 -4.90 9.81 10.26
C LYS A 450 -4.39 9.30 11.62
N LEU A 451 -3.19 9.70 12.03
CA LEU A 451 -2.58 9.28 13.30
C LEU A 451 -3.37 9.75 14.52
N GLN A 452 -4.00 10.92 14.47
CA GLN A 452 -4.94 11.38 15.51
C GLN A 452 -6.17 10.46 15.66
N GLY A 453 -6.64 9.87 14.56
CA GLY A 453 -7.74 8.89 14.56
C GLY A 453 -7.30 7.51 15.06
N GLU A 454 -6.07 7.10 14.76
CA GLU A 454 -5.49 5.82 15.20
C GLU A 454 -5.04 5.84 16.67
N GLN A 455 -4.63 7.00 17.22
CA GLN A 455 -4.11 7.19 18.58
C GLN A 455 -4.74 8.44 19.27
N PRO A 456 -6.01 8.36 19.72
CA PRO A 456 -6.75 9.53 20.25
C PRO A 456 -6.10 10.20 21.47
N GLU A 457 -5.39 9.44 22.30
CA GLU A 457 -4.64 9.93 23.46
C GLU A 457 -3.43 10.80 23.09
N ARG A 458 -2.78 10.54 21.94
CA ARG A 458 -1.67 11.36 21.40
C ARG A 458 -2.14 12.43 20.42
N ALA A 459 -3.42 12.44 20.06
CA ALA A 459 -4.00 13.43 19.17
C ALA A 459 -3.79 14.93 19.55
N PRO A 460 -3.75 15.36 20.84
CA PRO A 460 -3.46 16.76 21.14
C PRO A 460 -2.01 17.16 20.77
N GLU A 461 -1.02 16.32 21.04
CA GLU A 461 0.39 16.57 20.68
C GLU A 461 0.55 16.69 19.16
N LEU A 462 -0.03 15.75 18.40
CA LEU A 462 0.01 15.75 16.94
C LEU A 462 -0.64 17.00 16.33
N ARG A 463 -1.73 17.50 16.95
CA ARG A 463 -2.36 18.77 16.54
C ARG A 463 -1.49 19.98 16.82
N GLU A 464 -0.80 20.01 17.95
CA GLU A 464 0.12 21.11 18.28
C GLU A 464 1.33 21.13 17.33
N GLU A 465 1.90 19.96 17.01
CA GLU A 465 3.00 19.87 16.04
C GLU A 465 2.60 20.35 14.64
N LEU A 466 1.44 19.92 14.12
CA LEU A 466 0.87 20.39 12.86
C LEU A 466 0.60 21.90 12.88
N ALA A 467 -0.07 22.40 13.92
CA ALA A 467 -0.38 23.83 14.05
C ALA A 467 0.90 24.69 14.08
N GLY A 468 1.95 24.23 14.76
CA GLY A 468 3.26 24.88 14.75
C GLY A 468 3.93 24.85 13.37
N LEU A 469 3.82 23.73 12.65
CA LEU A 469 4.36 23.60 11.29
C LEU A 469 3.64 24.53 10.29
N GLU A 470 2.32 24.65 10.40
CA GLU A 470 1.50 25.57 9.62
C GLU A 470 1.78 27.04 9.95
N ALA A 471 2.03 27.37 11.22
CA ALA A 471 2.41 28.72 11.62
C ALA A 471 3.77 29.14 11.05
N GLU A 472 4.76 28.23 11.02
CA GLU A 472 6.06 28.46 10.37
C GLU A 472 5.91 28.62 8.85
N TRP A 473 5.07 27.80 8.20
CA TRP A 473 4.74 27.92 6.78
C TRP A 473 4.11 29.27 6.42
N ASP A 474 3.11 29.71 7.18
CA ASP A 474 2.46 30.99 6.93
C ASP A 474 3.38 32.18 7.25
N ALA A 475 4.33 32.03 8.20
CA ALA A 475 5.38 33.02 8.42
C ALA A 475 6.32 33.13 7.20
N LEU A 476 6.78 32.01 6.65
CA LEU A 476 7.56 31.95 5.41
C LEU A 476 6.82 32.62 4.23
N ARG A 477 5.55 32.28 4.02
CA ARG A 477 4.70 32.88 2.96
C ARG A 477 4.44 34.37 3.15
N ARG A 478 4.37 34.87 4.38
CA ARG A 478 4.28 36.32 4.67
C ARG A 478 5.62 37.01 4.39
N GLY A 479 6.73 36.41 4.82
CA GLY A 479 8.08 36.91 4.59
C GLY A 479 8.43 37.03 3.10
N HIS A 480 8.14 35.99 2.31
CA HIS A 480 8.33 35.97 0.86
C HIS A 480 7.55 37.11 0.17
N ARG A 481 6.22 37.16 0.36
CA ARG A 481 5.35 38.19 -0.25
C ARG A 481 5.74 39.62 0.16
N SER A 482 5.99 39.85 1.45
CA SER A 482 6.45 41.16 1.94
C SER A 482 7.78 41.58 1.29
N ARG A 483 8.68 40.62 1.04
CA ARG A 483 9.95 40.90 0.35
C ARG A 483 9.77 41.20 -1.13
N GLU A 484 8.90 40.47 -1.83
CA GLU A 484 8.54 40.75 -3.23
C GLU A 484 7.90 42.13 -3.40
N GLU A 485 6.95 42.49 -2.53
CA GLU A 485 6.30 43.80 -2.51
C GLU A 485 7.33 44.93 -2.29
N SER A 486 8.22 44.76 -1.30
CA SER A 486 9.32 45.69 -0.98
C SER A 486 10.27 45.88 -2.17
N LEU A 487 10.68 44.80 -2.85
CA LEU A 487 11.52 44.88 -4.05
C LEU A 487 10.75 45.49 -5.24
N GLY A 488 9.45 45.25 -5.36
CA GLY A 488 8.58 45.89 -6.34
C GLY A 488 8.50 47.40 -6.14
N GLN A 489 8.38 47.87 -4.89
CA GLN A 489 8.45 49.30 -4.54
C GLN A 489 9.83 49.89 -4.87
N ALA A 490 10.92 49.23 -4.46
CA ALA A 490 12.28 49.68 -4.74
C ALA A 490 12.58 49.76 -6.25
N ARG A 491 12.07 48.80 -7.05
CA ARG A 491 12.18 48.83 -8.51
C ARG A 491 11.44 50.02 -9.13
N ARG A 492 10.23 50.35 -8.65
CA ARG A 492 9.47 51.52 -9.10
C ARG A 492 10.21 52.82 -8.75
N LEU A 493 10.75 52.93 -7.54
CA LEU A 493 11.57 54.08 -7.12
C LEU A 493 12.81 54.27 -8.01
N GLN A 494 13.57 53.20 -8.28
CA GLN A 494 14.76 53.29 -9.14
C GLN A 494 14.43 53.65 -10.59
N GLY A 495 13.33 53.13 -11.14
CA GLY A 495 12.82 53.55 -12.45
C GLY A 495 12.49 55.05 -12.48
N PHE A 496 11.73 55.51 -11.49
CA PHE A 496 11.39 56.92 -11.33
C PHE A 496 12.62 57.83 -11.18
N LEU A 497 13.62 57.44 -10.37
CA LEU A 497 14.85 58.23 -10.19
C LEU A 497 15.68 58.35 -11.48
N ARG A 498 15.69 57.31 -12.32
CA ARG A 498 16.30 57.33 -13.66
C ARG A 498 15.56 58.31 -14.58
N ASP A 499 14.24 58.21 -14.62
CA ASP A 499 13.41 59.01 -15.52
C ASP A 499 13.41 60.50 -15.11
N LEU A 500 13.42 60.78 -13.80
CA LEU A 500 13.65 62.12 -13.25
C LEU A 500 15.04 62.67 -13.64
N ALA A 501 16.10 61.87 -13.57
CA ALA A 501 17.44 62.31 -13.99
C ALA A 501 17.51 62.62 -15.50
N ALA A 502 16.82 61.84 -16.34
CA ALA A 502 16.71 62.11 -17.77
C ALA A 502 15.96 63.43 -18.05
N LEU A 503 14.84 63.67 -17.36
CA LEU A 503 14.09 64.93 -17.44
C LEU A 503 14.92 66.13 -16.99
N GLN A 504 15.62 66.03 -15.85
CA GLN A 504 16.52 67.09 -15.37
C GLN A 504 17.63 67.40 -16.40
N ALA A 505 18.25 66.37 -16.99
CA ALA A 505 19.29 66.55 -18.00
C ALA A 505 18.77 67.17 -19.32
N TRP A 506 17.53 66.86 -19.73
CA TRP A 506 16.87 67.56 -20.84
C TRP A 506 16.60 69.02 -20.47
N LEU A 507 16.03 69.28 -19.29
CA LEU A 507 15.65 70.61 -18.83
C LEU A 507 16.85 71.57 -18.80
N SER A 508 18.00 71.13 -18.28
CA SER A 508 19.23 71.94 -18.30
C SER A 508 19.71 72.28 -19.73
N ARG A 509 19.65 71.32 -20.67
CA ARG A 509 20.05 71.57 -22.07
C ARG A 509 19.09 72.53 -22.77
N THR A 510 17.79 72.32 -22.62
CA THR A 510 16.76 73.16 -23.25
C THR A 510 16.77 74.58 -22.68
N ARG A 511 17.00 74.73 -21.36
CA ARG A 511 17.17 76.04 -20.70
C ARG A 511 18.40 76.78 -21.23
N ALA A 512 19.52 76.09 -21.44
CA ALA A 512 20.72 76.70 -22.04
C ALA A 512 20.47 77.17 -23.49
N ALA A 513 19.77 76.37 -24.30
CA ALA A 513 19.42 76.75 -25.67
C ALA A 513 18.42 77.93 -25.73
N ALA A 514 17.35 77.88 -24.94
CA ALA A 514 16.36 78.94 -24.85
C ALA A 514 16.89 80.24 -24.21
N GLY A 515 17.97 80.15 -23.42
CA GLY A 515 18.67 81.28 -22.81
C GLY A 515 19.80 81.88 -23.64
N SER A 516 20.02 81.47 -24.90
CA SER A 516 21.06 82.05 -25.76
C SER A 516 20.90 83.57 -25.90
N GLU A 517 22.01 84.30 -25.77
CA GLU A 517 22.06 85.75 -25.97
C GLU A 517 22.49 86.16 -27.38
N ASP A 518 22.71 85.20 -28.29
CA ASP A 518 23.24 85.43 -29.65
C ASP A 518 22.28 86.33 -30.45
N VAL A 519 22.74 87.49 -30.90
CA VAL A 519 21.93 88.44 -31.67
C VAL A 519 22.12 88.17 -33.18
N PRO A 520 21.05 87.87 -33.94
CA PRO A 520 21.17 87.59 -35.38
C PRO A 520 21.72 88.79 -36.18
N ALA A 521 22.70 88.55 -37.05
CA ALA A 521 23.35 89.61 -37.84
C ALA A 521 22.63 89.91 -39.16
N SER A 522 21.73 89.04 -39.60
CA SER A 522 20.95 89.19 -40.84
C SER A 522 19.50 88.72 -40.70
N LEU A 523 18.63 89.13 -41.64
CA LEU A 523 17.24 88.67 -41.69
C LEU A 523 17.11 87.14 -41.75
N ALA A 524 17.94 86.50 -42.59
CA ALA A 524 17.91 85.04 -42.78
C ALA A 524 18.34 84.29 -41.51
N GLU A 525 19.34 84.80 -40.78
CA GLU A 525 19.71 84.28 -39.46
C GLU A 525 18.60 84.51 -38.45
N ALA A 526 17.97 85.69 -38.43
CA ALA A 526 16.90 86.01 -37.47
C ALA A 526 15.68 85.09 -37.66
N GLU A 527 15.23 84.92 -38.89
CA GLU A 527 14.16 83.99 -39.24
C GLU A 527 14.54 82.52 -38.99
N GLY A 528 15.82 82.17 -39.17
CA GLY A 528 16.33 80.82 -38.88
C GLY A 528 16.34 80.51 -37.39
N SER A 529 16.88 81.43 -36.57
CA SER A 529 16.89 81.35 -35.12
C SER A 529 15.48 81.35 -34.53
N LEU A 530 14.56 82.16 -35.07
CA LEU A 530 13.16 82.16 -34.65
C LEU A 530 12.49 80.79 -34.89
N ARG A 531 12.65 80.21 -36.08
CA ARG A 531 12.15 78.86 -36.40
C ARG A 531 12.74 77.76 -35.49
N GLN A 532 14.02 77.85 -35.14
CA GLN A 532 14.64 76.94 -34.17
C GLN A 532 14.04 77.11 -32.77
N HIS A 533 13.79 78.34 -32.33
CA HIS A 533 13.19 78.65 -31.03
C HIS A 533 11.71 78.22 -30.93
N GLU A 534 10.98 78.30 -32.04
CA GLU A 534 9.64 77.72 -32.21
C GLU A 534 9.67 76.19 -32.16
N SER A 535 10.69 75.53 -32.73
CA SER A 535 10.89 74.09 -32.56
C SER A 535 11.04 73.71 -31.09
N LEU A 536 11.88 74.45 -30.33
CA LEU A 536 12.01 74.25 -28.89
C LEU A 536 10.66 74.38 -28.16
N ARG A 537 9.76 75.28 -28.59
CA ARG A 537 8.42 75.41 -27.98
C ARG A 537 7.59 74.12 -28.12
N THR A 538 7.72 73.41 -29.24
CA THR A 538 7.03 72.13 -29.44
C THR A 538 7.59 71.04 -28.53
N GLU A 539 8.92 70.97 -28.36
CA GLU A 539 9.58 70.06 -27.41
C GLU A 539 9.18 70.33 -25.95
N ILE A 540 9.21 71.59 -25.52
CA ILE A 540 8.78 72.00 -24.18
C ILE A 540 7.32 71.60 -23.92
N SER A 541 6.46 71.71 -24.94
CA SER A 541 5.05 71.31 -24.85
C SER A 541 4.89 69.79 -24.69
N HIS A 542 5.70 69.00 -25.38
CA HIS A 542 5.74 67.53 -25.24
C HIS A 542 6.16 67.13 -23.82
N TYR A 543 7.34 67.59 -23.37
CA TYR A 543 7.87 67.28 -22.04
C TYR A 543 7.02 67.85 -20.89
N GLY A 544 6.06 68.74 -21.16
CA GLY A 544 5.10 69.22 -20.16
C GLY A 544 4.24 68.10 -19.57
N ALA A 545 3.98 67.03 -20.34
CA ALA A 545 3.34 65.83 -19.81
C ALA A 545 4.27 65.05 -18.85
N ASP A 546 5.53 64.88 -19.25
CA ASP A 546 6.55 64.16 -18.46
C ASP A 546 6.88 64.87 -17.15
N TYR A 547 6.98 66.19 -17.15
CA TYR A 547 7.13 67.01 -15.94
C TYR A 547 5.95 66.83 -14.97
N ARG A 548 4.70 66.93 -15.45
CA ARG A 548 3.52 66.69 -14.61
C ARG A 548 3.46 65.27 -14.07
N SER A 549 3.86 64.28 -14.89
CA SER A 549 3.96 62.87 -14.51
C SER A 549 5.01 62.67 -13.42
N ALA A 550 6.23 63.20 -13.60
CA ALA A 550 7.32 63.13 -12.63
C ALA A 550 6.95 63.79 -11.29
N ARG A 551 6.24 64.92 -11.31
CA ARG A 551 5.72 65.59 -10.10
C ARG A 551 4.61 64.78 -9.41
N ALA A 552 3.73 64.12 -10.16
CA ALA A 552 2.71 63.23 -9.58
C ALA A 552 3.34 61.99 -8.94
N ALA A 553 4.22 61.29 -9.67
CA ALA A 553 4.95 60.13 -9.18
C ALA A 553 5.84 60.48 -7.98
N GLY A 554 6.53 61.61 -8.02
CA GLY A 554 7.36 62.10 -6.91
C GLY A 554 6.57 62.34 -5.63
N ARG A 555 5.38 62.94 -5.71
CA ARG A 555 4.49 63.11 -4.56
C ARG A 555 4.03 61.79 -3.96
N GLU A 556 3.66 60.82 -4.79
CA GLU A 556 3.21 59.50 -4.30
C GLU A 556 4.37 58.70 -3.68
N VAL A 557 5.58 58.78 -4.27
CA VAL A 557 6.80 58.13 -3.73
C VAL A 557 7.21 58.70 -2.37
N THR A 558 7.09 60.02 -2.18
CA THR A 558 7.49 60.72 -0.93
C THR A 558 6.37 60.82 0.10
N ARG A 559 5.15 60.32 -0.22
CA ARG A 559 3.95 60.49 0.60
C ARG A 559 4.11 59.86 1.97
N GLY A 560 4.13 60.69 3.01
CA GLY A 560 4.24 60.24 4.41
C GLY A 560 5.60 59.69 4.81
N GLN A 561 6.63 59.84 3.97
CA GLN A 561 8.00 59.43 4.28
C GLN A 561 8.81 60.62 4.80
N THR A 562 9.58 60.40 5.87
CA THR A 562 10.37 61.44 6.57
C THR A 562 11.86 61.09 6.63
N ASP A 563 12.30 60.08 5.87
CA ASP A 563 13.70 59.67 5.82
C ASP A 563 14.54 60.62 4.94
N ALA A 564 15.86 60.55 5.09
CA ALA A 564 16.78 61.45 4.39
C ALA A 564 16.75 61.30 2.85
N GLN A 565 16.39 60.12 2.31
CA GLN A 565 16.28 59.93 0.85
C GLN A 565 15.03 60.61 0.32
N SER A 566 13.90 60.51 1.02
CA SER A 566 12.67 61.24 0.69
C SER A 566 12.85 62.76 0.78
N LEU A 567 13.55 63.27 1.80
CA LEU A 567 13.87 64.70 1.90
C LEU A 567 14.76 65.19 0.75
N SER A 568 15.79 64.42 0.37
CA SER A 568 16.64 64.74 -0.78
C SER A 568 15.87 64.70 -2.10
N LEU A 569 14.93 63.77 -2.25
CA LEU A 569 14.05 63.68 -3.42
C LEU A 569 13.08 64.87 -3.50
N LEU A 570 12.50 65.32 -2.37
CA LEU A 570 11.66 66.52 -2.33
C LEU A 570 12.43 67.76 -2.79
N GLN A 571 13.65 67.99 -2.28
CA GLN A 571 14.52 69.08 -2.72
C GLN A 571 14.82 69.02 -4.23
N ARG A 572 15.05 67.83 -4.79
CA ARG A 572 15.24 67.66 -6.24
C ARG A 572 13.98 67.96 -7.06
N LEU A 573 12.79 67.70 -6.49
CA LEU A 573 11.50 67.99 -7.12
C LEU A 573 11.09 69.46 -7.01
N GLU A 574 11.56 70.18 -5.98
CA GLU A 574 11.43 71.65 -5.86
C GLU A 574 12.38 72.36 -6.83
N ALA A 575 13.64 71.90 -6.94
CA ALA A 575 14.57 72.42 -7.94
C ALA A 575 14.05 72.22 -9.38
N LEU A 576 13.38 71.08 -9.65
CA LEU A 576 12.71 70.82 -10.93
C LEU A 576 11.60 71.83 -11.25
N ASP A 577 10.82 72.28 -10.25
CA ASP A 577 9.81 73.32 -10.45
C ASP A 577 10.45 74.64 -10.85
N ALA A 578 11.46 75.08 -10.09
CA ALA A 578 12.17 76.33 -10.32
C ALA A 578 12.85 76.37 -11.69
N ASP A 579 13.51 75.27 -12.09
CA ASP A 579 14.11 75.14 -13.42
C ASP A 579 13.06 75.12 -14.55
N TRP A 580 11.86 74.58 -14.30
CA TRP A 580 10.77 74.54 -15.28
C TRP A 580 10.11 75.91 -15.48
N GLU A 581 9.85 76.66 -14.40
CA GLU A 581 9.33 78.02 -14.47
C GLU A 581 10.33 78.97 -15.15
N GLU A 582 11.61 78.84 -14.82
CA GLU A 582 12.67 79.67 -15.38
C GLU A 582 12.96 79.33 -16.85
N LEU A 583 12.85 78.05 -17.26
CA LEU A 583 12.81 77.68 -18.69
C LEU A 583 11.71 78.46 -19.44
N GLY A 584 10.51 78.56 -18.85
CA GLY A 584 9.41 79.36 -19.39
C GLY A 584 9.79 80.83 -19.54
N ARG A 585 10.38 81.44 -18.50
CA ARG A 585 10.81 82.85 -18.53
C ARG A 585 11.89 83.13 -19.58
N VAL A 586 12.94 82.30 -19.66
CA VAL A 586 14.01 82.52 -20.65
C VAL A 586 13.51 82.30 -22.08
N TRP A 587 12.63 81.32 -22.30
CA TRP A 587 12.03 81.09 -23.62
C TRP A 587 11.20 82.30 -24.09
N GLU A 588 10.35 82.87 -23.24
CA GLU A 588 9.55 84.06 -23.58
C GLU A 588 10.45 85.30 -23.82
N LYS A 589 11.49 85.50 -22.98
CA LYS A 589 12.48 86.58 -23.16
C LYS A 589 13.16 86.47 -24.53
N ARG A 590 13.60 85.26 -24.91
CA ARG A 590 14.28 84.98 -26.18
C ARG A 590 13.35 85.09 -27.38
N GLN A 591 12.09 84.66 -27.26
CA GLN A 591 11.07 84.82 -28.31
C GLN A 591 10.85 86.30 -28.64
N ARG A 592 10.73 87.16 -27.62
CA ARG A 592 10.63 88.63 -27.84
C ARG A 592 11.87 89.18 -28.53
N LEU A 593 13.07 88.82 -28.08
CA LEU A 593 14.33 89.29 -28.68
C LEU A 593 14.46 88.87 -30.16
N LEU A 594 14.10 87.63 -30.50
CA LEU A 594 14.16 87.14 -31.87
C LEU A 594 13.09 87.77 -32.77
N ALA A 595 11.87 87.96 -32.27
CA ALA A 595 10.82 88.69 -33.00
C ALA A 595 11.23 90.15 -33.28
N GLN A 596 11.80 90.83 -32.29
CA GLN A 596 12.35 92.19 -32.44
C GLN A 596 13.53 92.23 -33.44
N ALA A 597 14.42 91.23 -33.43
CA ALA A 597 15.52 91.13 -34.40
C ALA A 597 15.01 90.92 -35.84
N VAL A 598 14.01 90.04 -36.05
CA VAL A 598 13.37 89.87 -37.37
C VAL A 598 12.73 91.19 -37.83
N ALA A 599 11.94 91.84 -36.97
CA ALA A 599 11.28 93.10 -37.30
C ALA A 599 12.28 94.25 -37.58
N PHE A 600 13.40 94.31 -36.85
CA PHE A 600 14.51 95.23 -37.13
C PHE A 600 15.17 94.97 -38.49
N HIS A 601 15.48 93.72 -38.83
CA HIS A 601 16.10 93.39 -40.11
C HIS A 601 15.14 93.59 -41.30
N VAL A 602 13.83 93.39 -41.11
CA VAL A 602 12.79 93.81 -42.06
C VAL A 602 12.78 95.33 -42.23
N PHE A 603 12.80 96.09 -41.14
CA PHE A 603 12.89 97.56 -41.19
C PHE A 603 14.14 98.03 -41.94
N LEU A 604 15.33 97.46 -41.69
CA LEU A 604 16.55 97.82 -42.43
C LEU A 604 16.46 97.50 -43.93
N ARG A 605 15.85 96.37 -44.30
CA ARG A 605 15.61 96.00 -45.70
C ARG A 605 14.73 97.03 -46.39
N ASP A 606 13.64 97.44 -45.74
CA ASP A 606 12.66 98.38 -46.30
C ASP A 606 13.19 99.81 -46.30
N ALA A 607 13.95 100.20 -45.27
CA ALA A 607 14.70 101.46 -45.23
C ALA A 607 15.67 101.58 -46.39
N LYS A 608 16.45 100.54 -46.69
CA LYS A 608 17.37 100.53 -47.84
C LYS A 608 16.65 100.70 -49.18
N GLN A 609 15.40 100.21 -49.31
CA GLN A 609 14.59 100.46 -50.50
C GLN A 609 14.14 101.91 -50.58
N VAL A 610 13.65 102.49 -49.47
CA VAL A 610 13.22 103.89 -49.39
C VAL A 610 14.40 104.84 -49.62
N GLU A 611 15.52 104.67 -48.93
CA GLU A 611 16.76 105.45 -49.14
C GLU A 611 17.26 105.35 -50.59
N GLY A 612 17.10 104.20 -51.23
CA GLY A 612 17.41 104.00 -52.65
C GLY A 612 16.46 104.74 -53.60
N THR A 613 15.19 104.97 -53.21
CA THR A 613 14.27 105.85 -53.94
C THR A 613 14.55 107.33 -53.69
N LEU A 614 14.82 107.72 -52.44
CA LEU A 614 15.19 109.09 -52.07
C LEU A 614 16.48 109.51 -52.78
N GLY A 615 17.51 108.65 -52.83
CA GLY A 615 18.75 108.94 -53.55
C GLY A 615 18.58 109.12 -55.07
N LYS A 616 17.61 108.41 -55.69
CA LYS A 616 17.24 108.65 -57.10
C LYS A 616 16.54 109.99 -57.27
N GLN A 617 15.64 110.34 -56.36
CA GLN A 617 14.92 111.61 -56.37
C GLN A 617 15.86 112.82 -56.17
N GLU A 618 16.78 112.75 -55.21
CA GLU A 618 17.86 113.72 -55.00
C GLU A 618 18.68 113.92 -56.29
N HIS A 619 19.07 112.81 -56.94
CA HIS A 619 19.81 112.86 -58.19
C HIS A 619 19.01 113.52 -59.32
N THR A 620 17.72 113.20 -59.49
CA THR A 620 16.85 113.83 -60.50
C THR A 620 16.73 115.35 -60.29
N LEU A 621 16.51 115.80 -59.05
CA LEU A 621 16.43 117.24 -58.75
C LEU A 621 17.75 117.96 -59.02
N ALA A 622 18.89 117.36 -58.64
CA ALA A 622 20.21 117.95 -58.85
C ALA A 622 20.62 118.07 -60.34
N HIS A 623 20.01 117.28 -61.24
CA HIS A 623 20.34 117.24 -62.67
C HIS A 623 19.21 117.82 -63.56
N THR A 624 18.27 118.56 -62.96
CA THR A 624 17.23 119.26 -63.72
C THR A 624 17.76 120.62 -64.18
N GLU A 625 18.06 120.74 -65.48
CA GLU A 625 18.58 121.97 -66.09
C GLU A 625 17.47 123.01 -66.39
N MET A 626 17.85 124.29 -66.45
CA MET A 626 16.96 125.40 -66.79
C MET A 626 16.84 125.55 -68.32
N PRO A 627 15.66 125.34 -68.93
CA PRO A 627 15.53 125.40 -70.39
C PRO A 627 15.64 126.82 -70.97
N SER A 628 16.01 126.89 -72.24
CA SER A 628 16.18 128.12 -73.03
C SER A 628 15.08 128.35 -74.08
N THR A 629 13.99 127.60 -74.02
CA THR A 629 12.83 127.71 -74.92
C THR A 629 11.53 127.49 -74.15
N VAL A 630 10.42 128.12 -74.57
CA VAL A 630 9.11 127.95 -73.91
C VAL A 630 8.64 126.50 -73.88
N PRO A 631 8.69 125.70 -74.98
CA PRO A 631 8.27 124.31 -74.93
C PRO A 631 9.16 123.46 -74.03
N GLY A 632 10.45 123.81 -73.90
CA GLY A 632 11.37 123.17 -72.97
C GLY A 632 11.04 123.49 -71.51
N ALA A 633 10.78 124.77 -71.20
CA ALA A 633 10.42 125.22 -69.86
C ALA A 633 9.07 124.65 -69.41
N GLU A 634 8.07 124.62 -70.29
CA GLU A 634 6.76 124.03 -70.02
C GLU A 634 6.87 122.52 -69.77
N ALA A 635 7.66 121.81 -70.58
CA ALA A 635 7.95 120.40 -70.36
C ALA A 635 8.73 120.14 -69.05
N ALA A 636 9.61 121.04 -68.63
CA ALA A 636 10.35 120.92 -67.36
C ALA A 636 9.44 121.18 -66.15
N VAL A 637 8.61 122.22 -66.17
CA VAL A 637 7.58 122.49 -65.15
C VAL A 637 6.66 121.27 -65.02
N ARG A 638 6.10 120.78 -66.14
CA ARG A 638 5.21 119.62 -66.14
C ARG A 638 5.88 118.35 -65.61
N ARG A 639 7.13 118.07 -66.01
CA ARG A 639 7.89 116.91 -65.47
C ARG A 639 8.11 117.02 -63.96
N LEU A 640 8.31 118.23 -63.44
CA LEU A 640 8.49 118.44 -62.01
C LEU A 640 7.17 118.40 -61.23
N GLU A 641 6.06 118.79 -61.83
CA GLU A 641 4.71 118.56 -61.29
C GLU A 641 4.36 117.06 -61.27
N GLU A 642 4.68 116.32 -62.33
CA GLU A 642 4.57 114.85 -62.39
C GLU A 642 5.50 114.18 -61.34
N PHE A 643 6.71 114.71 -61.11
CA PHE A 643 7.62 114.27 -60.05
C PHE A 643 7.07 114.57 -58.64
N LEU A 644 6.48 115.74 -58.41
CA LEU A 644 5.87 116.09 -57.13
C LEU A 644 4.67 115.19 -56.82
N ALA A 645 3.83 114.88 -57.80
CA ALA A 645 2.76 113.89 -57.65
C ALA A 645 3.31 112.48 -57.33
N ALA A 646 4.44 112.09 -57.94
CA ALA A 646 5.15 110.86 -57.61
C ALA A 646 5.79 110.88 -56.20
N LEU A 647 6.18 112.05 -55.69
CA LEU A 647 6.71 112.24 -54.34
C LEU A 647 5.59 112.25 -53.28
N ASP A 648 4.44 112.86 -53.57
CA ASP A 648 3.24 112.81 -52.73
C ASP A 648 2.75 111.36 -52.58
N THR A 649 2.60 110.61 -53.68
CA THR A 649 2.26 109.18 -53.63
C THR A 649 3.38 108.33 -53.00
N GLY A 650 4.64 108.74 -53.08
CA GLY A 650 5.77 108.12 -52.37
C GLY A 650 5.79 108.41 -50.86
N THR A 651 5.15 109.47 -50.39
CA THR A 651 5.18 109.92 -48.99
C THR A 651 4.54 108.91 -48.04
N GLU A 652 3.52 108.17 -48.51
CA GLU A 652 2.90 107.09 -47.73
C GLU A 652 3.89 105.95 -47.41
N ARG A 653 4.86 105.66 -48.29
CA ARG A 653 5.88 104.63 -48.06
C ARG A 653 6.92 105.07 -47.03
N VAL A 654 7.35 106.34 -47.12
CA VAL A 654 8.22 106.96 -46.12
C VAL A 654 7.54 106.93 -44.76
N ARG A 655 6.28 107.37 -44.68
CA ARG A 655 5.49 107.34 -43.45
C ARG A 655 5.28 105.94 -42.89
N ALA A 656 4.98 104.96 -43.74
CA ALA A 656 4.83 103.57 -43.29
C ALA A 656 6.13 103.00 -42.70
N LEU A 657 7.29 103.35 -43.27
CA LEU A 657 8.60 102.99 -42.73
C LEU A 657 8.92 103.71 -41.42
N THR A 658 8.56 104.99 -41.28
CA THR A 658 8.86 105.73 -40.05
C THR A 658 7.90 105.35 -38.93
N ASP A 659 6.64 105.00 -39.25
CA ASP A 659 5.69 104.41 -38.32
C ASP A 659 6.11 102.99 -37.87
N THR A 660 6.75 102.17 -38.71
CA THR A 660 7.35 100.88 -38.24
C THR A 660 8.62 101.09 -37.43
N GLY A 661 9.48 102.05 -37.81
CA GLY A 661 10.65 102.43 -37.02
C GLY A 661 10.27 102.96 -35.62
N ARG A 662 9.24 103.80 -35.52
CA ARG A 662 8.73 104.31 -34.24
C ARG A 662 8.20 103.18 -33.34
N LYS A 663 7.45 102.22 -33.90
CA LYS A 663 7.01 101.03 -33.15
C LYS A 663 8.19 100.22 -32.60
N LEU A 664 9.25 100.03 -33.38
CA LEU A 664 10.49 99.36 -32.91
C LEU A 664 11.21 100.13 -31.80
N LEU A 665 11.11 101.46 -31.78
CA LEU A 665 11.62 102.29 -30.68
C LEU A 665 10.76 102.16 -29.42
N ASP A 666 9.43 102.16 -29.55
CA ASP A 666 8.47 101.99 -28.44
C ASP A 666 8.58 100.60 -27.81
N GLU A 667 8.80 99.55 -28.62
CA GLU A 667 9.02 98.18 -28.15
C GLU A 667 10.38 98.00 -27.46
N GLY A 668 11.34 98.90 -27.72
CA GLY A 668 12.71 98.89 -27.21
C GLY A 668 13.55 97.71 -27.70
N GLY A 669 14.88 97.83 -27.62
CA GLY A 669 15.79 96.72 -27.95
C GLY A 669 17.23 97.15 -28.21
N VAL A 670 18.09 96.17 -28.47
CA VAL A 670 19.53 96.35 -28.73
C VAL A 670 19.81 97.23 -29.95
N HIS A 671 18.87 97.33 -30.89
CA HIS A 671 19.02 98.07 -32.14
C HIS A 671 18.36 99.46 -32.15
N ALA A 672 17.83 99.93 -31.00
CA ALA A 672 17.02 101.16 -30.94
C ALA A 672 17.75 102.41 -31.47
N GLU A 673 19.05 102.61 -31.17
CA GLU A 673 19.79 103.74 -31.72
C GLU A 673 19.89 103.70 -33.25
N LYS A 674 20.16 102.52 -33.82
CA LYS A 674 20.25 102.36 -35.28
C LYS A 674 18.92 102.62 -35.98
N VAL A 675 17.80 102.20 -35.37
CA VAL A 675 16.45 102.51 -35.88
C VAL A 675 16.19 104.02 -35.84
N ARG A 676 16.53 104.69 -34.74
CA ARG A 676 16.38 106.15 -34.58
C ARG A 676 17.15 106.91 -35.67
N GLU A 677 18.44 106.61 -35.84
CA GLU A 677 19.29 107.22 -36.87
C GLU A 677 18.68 107.08 -38.26
N THR A 678 18.18 105.89 -38.61
CA THR A 678 17.59 105.63 -39.93
C THR A 678 16.25 106.35 -40.11
N VAL A 679 15.38 106.40 -39.09
CA VAL A 679 14.12 107.16 -39.13
C VAL A 679 14.41 108.65 -39.32
N GLU A 680 15.27 109.25 -38.49
CA GLU A 680 15.61 110.68 -38.55
C GLU A 680 16.29 111.04 -39.88
N SER A 681 17.18 110.18 -40.40
CA SER A 681 17.81 110.32 -41.71
C SER A 681 16.79 110.32 -42.85
N VAL A 682 15.87 109.34 -42.88
CA VAL A 682 14.85 109.20 -43.92
C VAL A 682 13.85 110.36 -43.89
N GLU A 683 13.37 110.77 -42.71
CA GLU A 683 12.45 111.91 -42.56
C GLU A 683 13.12 113.22 -43.01
N SER A 684 14.35 113.47 -42.58
CA SER A 684 15.15 114.66 -42.97
C SER A 684 15.40 114.71 -44.48
N ARG A 685 15.74 113.59 -45.11
CA ARG A 685 15.97 113.52 -46.56
C ARG A 685 14.69 113.72 -47.36
N HIS A 686 13.60 113.04 -47.00
CA HIS A 686 12.31 113.20 -47.68
C HIS A 686 11.80 114.64 -47.63
N GLN A 687 11.91 115.29 -46.47
CA GLN A 687 11.52 116.69 -46.30
C GLN A 687 12.37 117.63 -47.19
N LYS A 688 13.70 117.46 -47.20
CA LYS A 688 14.60 118.27 -48.05
C LYS A 688 14.35 118.08 -49.54
N ILE A 689 14.04 116.87 -49.99
CA ILE A 689 13.69 116.59 -51.40
C ILE A 689 12.39 117.32 -51.75
N ARG A 690 11.39 117.28 -50.86
CA ARG A 690 10.12 117.99 -51.05
C ARG A 690 10.32 119.50 -51.18
N GLU A 691 11.07 120.09 -50.26
CA GLU A 691 11.40 121.52 -50.26
C GLU A 691 12.17 121.91 -51.52
N SER A 692 13.23 121.15 -51.87
CA SER A 692 14.04 121.38 -53.06
C SER A 692 13.22 121.27 -54.36
N ALA A 693 12.28 120.33 -54.44
CA ALA A 693 11.39 120.18 -55.58
C ALA A 693 10.39 121.33 -55.70
N GLN A 694 9.89 121.86 -54.58
CA GLN A 694 9.00 123.03 -54.56
C GLN A 694 9.74 124.31 -54.94
N GLU A 695 10.95 124.53 -54.43
CA GLU A 695 11.81 125.66 -54.85
C GLU A 695 12.15 125.59 -56.34
N LEU A 696 12.54 124.41 -56.83
CA LEU A 696 12.85 124.20 -58.24
C LEU A 696 11.62 124.42 -59.14
N LEU A 697 10.41 124.07 -58.68
CA LEU A 697 9.17 124.35 -59.39
C LEU A 697 8.91 125.85 -59.49
N GLY A 698 9.16 126.61 -58.42
CA GLY A 698 9.14 128.08 -58.47
C GLY A 698 10.09 128.60 -59.54
N ARG A 699 11.37 128.23 -59.46
CA ARG A 699 12.41 128.67 -60.42
C ARG A 699 12.09 128.28 -61.87
N LEU A 700 11.52 127.10 -62.11
CA LEU A 700 11.11 126.65 -63.45
C LEU A 700 9.87 127.39 -63.97
N ARG A 701 8.93 127.77 -63.10
CA ARG A 701 7.79 128.62 -63.48
C ARG A 701 8.25 130.04 -63.80
N ASP A 702 9.13 130.62 -62.99
CA ASP A 702 9.76 131.93 -63.28
C ASP A 702 10.53 131.89 -64.62
N ASN A 703 11.23 130.78 -64.90
CA ASN A 703 11.89 130.56 -66.19
C ASN A 703 10.90 130.40 -67.35
N TRP A 704 9.78 129.70 -67.16
CA TRP A 704 8.74 129.60 -68.19
C TRP A 704 8.10 130.96 -68.49
N GLU A 705 7.79 131.77 -67.47
CA GLU A 705 7.31 133.15 -67.66
C GLU A 705 8.35 134.01 -68.39
N LEU A 706 9.63 133.91 -68.02
CA LEU A 706 10.72 134.59 -68.71
C LEU A 706 10.86 134.16 -70.16
N GLN A 707 10.87 132.86 -70.46
CA GLN A 707 10.96 132.37 -71.85
C GLN A 707 9.72 132.77 -72.65
N LYS A 708 8.53 132.77 -72.04
CA LYS A 708 7.29 133.19 -72.69
C LYS A 708 7.31 134.67 -73.02
N PHE A 709 7.73 135.51 -72.09
CA PHE A 709 7.96 136.94 -72.34
C PHE A 709 8.99 137.18 -73.47
N LEU A 710 10.06 136.38 -73.52
CA LEU A 710 11.06 136.44 -74.60
C LEU A 710 10.50 135.99 -75.96
N GLN A 711 9.60 134.99 -75.99
CA GLN A 711 8.93 134.53 -77.21
C GLN A 711 7.87 135.54 -77.68
N ASP A 712 6.98 135.99 -76.79
CA ASP A 712 5.97 137.02 -77.07
C ASP A 712 6.66 138.31 -77.60
N GLY A 713 7.80 138.69 -77.01
CA GLY A 713 8.64 139.80 -77.46
C GLY A 713 9.35 139.60 -78.81
N GLN A 714 9.44 138.36 -79.33
CA GLN A 714 9.88 138.06 -80.69
C GLN A 714 8.72 137.95 -81.68
N GLU A 715 7.55 137.49 -81.25
CA GLU A 715 6.34 137.42 -82.07
C GLU A 715 5.74 138.80 -82.34
N VAL A 716 5.79 139.73 -81.38
CA VAL A 716 5.40 141.16 -81.57
C VAL A 716 6.37 141.93 -82.49
N ARG A 717 7.50 141.32 -82.90
CA ARG A 717 8.46 141.88 -83.87
C ARG A 717 8.31 141.31 -85.29
N ARG A 718 7.25 140.54 -85.55
CA ARG A 718 6.88 140.03 -86.88
C ARG A 718 5.53 140.58 -87.34
#